data_AF-A0A1N6NYH8-F1
#
_entry.id   AF-A0A1N6NYH8-F1
#
_cell.length_a   1.000
_cell.length_b   1.000
_cell.length_c   1.000
_cell.angle_alpha   90.00
_cell.angle_beta   90.00
_cell.angle_gamma   90.00
#
_symmetry.space_group_name_H-M   'P 1'
#
loop_
_entity.id
_entity.type
_entity.pdbx_description
1 polymer ?
#
loop_
_entity_poly.entity_id
_entity_poly.type
_entity_poly.pdbx_seq_one_letter_code
_entity_poly.pdbx_strand_id
1 'polypeptide(L)'
;MKAFGKILGLLMLGLLLIIIGLGFALTHLFDPNDYKDEIQQLARDKANLELQLKGDIGWSLFPWLGLELTDATLASADSPEQPFANLRLLGLSVRVLPLLRREVQMSDIRVDGLDLTLQRDDKGRGNWEGVGQPAKREATPTTATAQPPVQPPIAGETEQPAQPLKLDIDSLTISNSRVDYQDAKSGQQFSAEGIELSTGAIREGADIPIKLLAFLGSNQPVLRAKTELQGLLRFDRALKRYQLQDLKLAGEASGEPLGGKTLTFASQGQLLLDQSAQVAEWTGIKLSANQLRALGELKLRDLDKTAQLEGNLSLAQFNLREFLDGIGIVLPAMRDNTTLSRFEMSTRLAGTPTSINLNDLSLKLDDSTFSGNLALSDIAKQALRLQLKGDKLDLDRYLPPENKDAGAGAARQNEVKQAVAAAGNSGTTPLPGAPTQQAWSSTPLLPLETLRKLDIEAAIGLGQLTLSKLPIEDARIALTAKDGLLTLKELRGDLHGGEFAVRSQLDARPAIPVLSATPQFKRIPLEKLIEARGEKAPVRGLLDLNADLRTQGNSEKAWIDALNGNASFSLNNGMLVDANLEQQLCQGIATLNRKSLSGEPRGKDTPFEELHGSLKFTNGVASNPDLKARIPGLTVNGDGAVDLRVLGMDYRVGIVIEGDKTAMPDPACQVNERYVGLEWPLRCRGPLELGAKACRLDKDGLGKIAAKLAGNKLEQKIEEKLGDKVSPELKDALKGLFNR
;
A
#
# COMPACT_ATOMS: atom_id res chain seq x y z
N MET A 1 -10.27 27.79 90.58
CA MET A 1 -10.75 27.28 89.27
C MET A 1 -12.11 27.84 88.82
N LYS A 2 -13.12 28.10 89.69
CA LYS A 2 -14.44 28.62 89.27
C LYS A 2 -14.46 30.05 88.70
N ALA A 3 -13.55 30.94 89.11
CA ALA A 3 -13.51 32.33 88.61
C ALA A 3 -12.90 32.44 87.19
N PHE A 4 -11.90 31.62 86.88
CA PHE A 4 -11.24 31.58 85.57
C PHE A 4 -12.20 31.08 84.47
N GLY A 5 -13.03 30.07 84.78
CA GLY A 5 -14.07 29.59 83.86
C GLY A 5 -15.18 30.60 83.57
N LYS A 6 -15.51 31.50 84.51
CA LYS A 6 -16.50 32.57 84.30
C LYS A 6 -15.96 33.69 83.43
N ILE A 7 -14.69 34.09 83.63
CA ILE A 7 -14.03 35.12 82.82
C ILE A 7 -13.79 34.60 81.39
N LEU A 8 -13.33 33.35 81.26
CA LEU A 8 -13.17 32.70 79.96
C LEU A 8 -14.52 32.51 79.25
N GLY A 9 -15.59 32.17 79.99
CA GLY A 9 -16.95 32.09 79.46
C GLY A 9 -17.50 33.43 78.99
N LEU A 10 -17.27 34.52 79.73
CA LEU A 10 -17.66 35.89 79.34
C LEU A 10 -16.84 36.42 78.15
N LEU A 11 -15.54 36.11 78.08
CA LEU A 11 -14.70 36.45 76.93
C LEU A 11 -15.13 35.68 75.68
N MET A 12 -15.43 34.38 75.81
CA MET A 12 -15.97 33.58 74.71
C MET A 12 -17.35 34.08 74.26
N LEU A 13 -18.25 34.43 75.20
CA LEU A 13 -19.56 35.00 74.89
C LEU A 13 -19.44 36.37 74.22
N GLY A 14 -18.54 37.23 74.70
CA GLY A 14 -18.27 38.55 74.12
C GLY A 14 -17.68 38.44 72.72
N LEU A 15 -16.73 37.53 72.52
CA LEU A 15 -16.17 37.23 71.20
C LEU A 15 -17.24 36.66 70.26
N LEU A 16 -18.10 35.75 70.75
CA LEU A 16 -19.21 35.20 69.98
C LEU A 16 -20.19 36.30 69.54
N LEU A 17 -20.57 37.20 70.45
CA LEU A 17 -21.45 38.33 70.14
C LEU A 17 -20.80 39.32 69.16
N ILE A 18 -19.50 39.54 69.25
CA ILE A 18 -18.74 40.35 68.29
C ILE A 18 -18.73 39.67 66.91
N ILE A 19 -18.51 38.36 66.84
CA ILE A 19 -18.54 37.60 65.58
C ILE A 19 -19.93 37.62 64.96
N ILE A 20 -20.99 37.41 65.75
CA ILE A 20 -22.37 37.49 65.30
C ILE A 20 -22.71 38.92 64.83
N GLY A 21 -22.28 39.94 65.58
CA GLY A 21 -22.49 41.34 65.23
C GLY A 21 -21.73 41.77 63.97
N LEU A 22 -20.49 41.31 63.80
CA LEU A 22 -19.70 41.51 62.57
C LEU A 22 -20.33 40.78 61.38
N GLY A 23 -20.81 39.55 61.57
CA GLY A 23 -21.55 38.82 60.54
C GLY A 23 -22.81 39.57 60.11
N PHE A 24 -23.61 40.04 61.08
CA PHE A 24 -24.81 40.84 60.83
C PHE A 24 -24.50 42.17 60.13
N ALA A 25 -23.46 42.87 60.56
CA ALA A 25 -23.02 44.12 59.96
C ALA A 25 -22.54 43.91 58.51
N LEU A 26 -21.73 42.88 58.25
CA LEU A 26 -21.29 42.57 56.89
C LEU A 26 -22.48 42.23 55.98
N THR A 27 -23.46 41.47 56.47
CA THR A 27 -24.63 41.10 55.66
C THR A 27 -25.60 42.23 55.37
N HIS A 28 -25.61 43.29 56.17
CA HIS A 28 -26.50 44.45 55.98
C HIS A 28 -25.81 45.68 55.39
N LEU A 29 -24.49 45.78 55.47
CA LEU A 29 -23.72 46.91 54.95
C LEU A 29 -23.15 46.65 53.54
N PHE A 30 -23.18 45.39 53.07
CA PHE A 30 -22.58 44.99 51.80
C PHE A 30 -23.53 44.07 51.01
N ASP A 31 -24.11 44.58 49.92
CA ASP A 31 -24.83 43.77 48.93
C ASP A 31 -23.95 43.61 47.68
N PRO A 32 -23.53 42.38 47.31
CA PRO A 32 -22.75 42.15 46.10
C PRO A 32 -23.42 42.65 44.82
N ASN A 33 -24.75 42.76 44.79
CA ASN A 33 -25.49 43.19 43.60
C ASN A 33 -25.33 44.68 43.29
N ASP A 34 -24.93 45.52 44.26
CA ASP A 34 -24.65 46.95 44.05
C ASP A 34 -23.42 47.18 43.14
N TYR A 35 -22.57 46.16 43.00
CA TYR A 35 -21.33 46.23 42.22
C TYR A 35 -21.48 45.69 40.79
N LYS A 36 -22.68 45.26 40.36
CA LYS A 36 -22.89 44.69 39.00
C LYS A 36 -22.36 45.62 37.91
N ASP A 37 -22.73 46.90 37.94
CA ASP A 37 -22.33 47.88 36.92
C ASP A 37 -20.81 48.10 36.90
N GLU A 38 -20.18 48.18 38.08
CA GLU A 38 -18.73 48.35 38.19
C GLU A 38 -17.97 47.13 37.66
N ILE A 39 -18.44 45.91 37.94
CA ILE A 39 -17.85 44.67 37.43
C ILE A 39 -17.98 44.61 35.90
N GLN A 40 -19.15 44.97 35.35
CA GLN A 40 -19.37 45.01 33.90
C GLN A 40 -18.46 46.04 33.23
N GLN A 41 -18.35 47.24 33.80
CA GLN A 41 -17.48 48.30 33.28
C GLN A 41 -16.00 47.90 33.35
N LEU A 42 -15.57 47.26 34.45
CA LEU A 42 -14.20 46.77 34.60
C LEU A 42 -13.89 45.66 33.59
N ALA A 43 -14.83 44.74 33.35
CA ALA A 43 -14.70 43.70 32.33
C ALA A 43 -14.55 44.31 30.92
N ARG A 44 -15.33 45.34 30.60
CA ARG A 44 -15.23 46.07 29.33
C ARG A 44 -13.88 46.79 29.20
N ASP A 45 -13.48 47.55 30.21
CA ASP A 45 -12.28 48.40 30.15
C ASP A 45 -10.97 47.60 30.19
N LYS A 46 -10.91 46.55 31.03
CA LYS A 46 -9.68 45.78 31.27
C LYS A 46 -9.55 44.55 30.40
N ALA A 47 -10.67 43.96 29.97
CA ALA A 47 -10.68 42.69 29.25
C ALA A 47 -11.40 42.75 27.90
N ASN A 48 -11.87 43.93 27.45
CA ASN A 48 -12.63 44.09 26.20
C ASN A 48 -13.82 43.12 26.12
N LEU A 49 -14.44 42.89 27.28
CA LEU A 49 -15.48 41.89 27.48
C LEU A 49 -16.78 42.60 27.83
N GLU A 50 -17.80 42.40 27.01
CA GLU A 50 -19.16 42.80 27.34
C GLU A 50 -19.80 41.74 28.21
N LEU A 51 -19.93 42.03 29.50
CA LEU A 51 -20.51 41.14 30.49
C LEU A 51 -21.93 41.60 30.80
N GLN A 52 -22.92 40.71 30.65
CA GLN A 52 -24.30 40.94 31.07
C GLN A 52 -24.63 40.01 32.23
N LEU A 53 -24.95 40.57 33.39
CA LEU A 53 -25.31 39.84 34.60
C LEU A 53 -26.83 39.86 34.78
N LYS A 54 -27.52 38.79 34.36
CA LYS A 54 -28.99 38.71 34.40
C LYS A 54 -29.49 38.17 35.74
N GLY A 55 -28.74 37.25 36.34
CA GLY A 55 -29.02 36.72 37.68
C GLY A 55 -28.39 37.57 38.79
N ASP A 56 -28.62 37.13 40.03
CA ASP A 56 -28.07 37.78 41.22
C ASP A 56 -26.69 37.23 41.58
N ILE A 57 -25.89 38.08 42.23
CA ILE A 57 -24.60 37.70 42.83
C ILE A 57 -24.88 37.22 44.25
N GLY A 58 -24.88 35.91 44.44
CA GLY A 58 -24.97 35.27 45.73
C GLY A 58 -23.63 35.35 46.48
N TRP A 59 -23.67 35.25 47.80
CA TRP A 59 -22.45 35.14 48.60
C TRP A 59 -22.67 34.31 49.85
N SER A 60 -21.59 33.70 50.37
CA SER A 60 -21.60 32.90 51.60
C SER A 60 -20.37 33.25 52.46
N LEU A 61 -20.49 33.10 53.78
CA LEU A 61 -19.48 33.60 54.74
C LEU A 61 -18.77 32.52 55.56
N PHE A 62 -19.36 31.33 55.69
CA PHE A 62 -18.81 30.29 56.57
C PHE A 62 -19.04 28.89 55.98
N PRO A 63 -18.03 28.01 55.96
CA PRO A 63 -16.66 28.19 56.49
C PRO A 63 -15.67 28.95 55.58
N TRP A 64 -16.10 29.41 54.40
CA TRP A 64 -15.31 30.21 53.44
C TRP A 64 -16.13 31.38 52.90
N LEU A 65 -15.45 32.42 52.41
CA LEU A 65 -16.10 33.52 51.70
C LEU A 65 -16.32 33.11 50.24
N GLY A 66 -17.55 32.83 49.85
CA GLY A 66 -17.94 32.46 48.50
C GLY A 66 -18.70 33.56 47.79
N LEU A 67 -18.47 33.73 46.49
CA LEU A 67 -19.29 34.52 45.56
C LEU A 67 -19.85 33.57 44.49
N GLU A 68 -21.13 33.66 44.21
CA GLU A 68 -21.81 32.87 43.19
C GLU A 68 -22.46 33.80 42.18
N LEU A 69 -21.96 33.79 40.95
CA LEU A 69 -22.55 34.50 39.83
C LEU A 69 -23.54 33.57 39.13
N THR A 70 -24.79 34.00 39.00
CA THR A 70 -25.84 33.26 38.29
C THR A 70 -26.23 33.96 36.99
N ASP A 71 -26.47 33.18 35.94
CA ASP A 71 -26.96 33.64 34.63
C ASP A 71 -26.20 34.84 34.06
N ALA A 72 -24.97 34.59 33.62
CA ALA A 72 -24.13 35.57 32.93
C ALA A 72 -24.01 35.27 31.43
N THR A 73 -24.08 36.31 30.61
CA THR A 73 -23.81 36.24 29.16
C THR A 73 -22.56 37.07 28.86
N LEU A 74 -21.65 36.54 28.04
CA LEU A 74 -20.41 37.18 27.65
C LEU A 74 -20.38 37.37 26.12
N ALA A 75 -20.00 38.57 25.69
CA ALA A 75 -19.70 38.91 24.30
C ALA A 75 -18.37 39.68 24.23
N SER A 76 -17.76 39.74 23.04
CA SER A 76 -16.65 40.67 22.81
C SER A 76 -17.21 42.08 22.77
N ALA A 77 -16.53 43.06 23.38
CA ALA A 77 -16.96 44.45 23.30
C ALA A 77 -16.89 45.02 21.86
N ASP A 78 -16.12 44.38 20.97
CA ASP A 78 -16.09 44.67 19.53
C ASP A 78 -17.34 44.15 18.79
N SER A 79 -18.03 43.16 19.36
CA SER A 79 -19.23 42.53 18.79
C SER A 79 -20.25 42.14 19.86
N PRO A 80 -20.83 43.13 20.59
CA PRO A 80 -21.70 42.86 21.76
C PRO A 80 -23.00 42.14 21.38
N GLU A 81 -23.44 42.25 20.14
CA GLU A 81 -24.63 41.60 19.59
C GLU A 81 -24.44 40.09 19.32
N GLN A 82 -23.20 39.60 19.39
CA GLN A 82 -22.84 38.20 19.11
C GLN A 82 -22.21 37.58 20.37
N PRO A 83 -23.03 37.22 21.37
CA PRO A 83 -22.52 36.55 22.56
C PRO A 83 -21.86 35.23 22.19
N PHE A 84 -20.70 34.98 22.78
CA PHE A 84 -19.93 33.75 22.55
C PHE A 84 -19.96 32.83 23.77
N ALA A 85 -20.41 33.29 24.94
CA ALA A 85 -20.55 32.44 26.12
C ALA A 85 -21.83 32.75 26.90
N ASN A 86 -22.50 31.71 27.35
CA ASN A 86 -23.51 31.76 28.40
C ASN A 86 -23.04 30.92 29.58
N LEU A 87 -23.30 31.39 30.79
CA LEU A 87 -22.81 30.77 32.01
C LEU A 87 -23.96 30.74 33.02
N ARG A 88 -24.44 29.53 33.34
CA ARG A 88 -25.52 29.36 34.32
C ARG A 88 -25.04 29.66 35.74
N LEU A 89 -23.90 29.11 36.16
CA LEU A 89 -23.34 29.35 37.48
C LEU A 89 -21.82 29.39 37.47
N LEU A 90 -21.26 30.41 38.12
CA LEU A 90 -19.85 30.51 38.46
C LEU A 90 -19.71 30.75 39.97
N GLY A 91 -19.27 29.73 40.69
CA GLY A 91 -18.92 29.81 42.10
C GLY A 91 -17.43 30.06 42.28
N LEU A 92 -17.07 31.07 43.07
CA LEU A 92 -15.71 31.41 43.45
C LEU A 92 -15.64 31.48 44.97
N SER A 93 -14.87 30.59 45.60
CA SER A 93 -14.64 30.62 47.05
C SER A 93 -13.20 31.01 47.35
N VAL A 94 -13.00 31.89 48.34
CA VAL A 94 -11.69 32.36 48.79
C VAL A 94 -11.50 32.18 50.30
N ARG A 95 -10.26 31.97 50.74
CA ARG A 95 -9.93 31.77 52.16
C ARG A 95 -9.89 33.10 52.92
N VAL A 96 -10.54 33.16 54.09
CA VAL A 96 -10.65 34.40 54.87
C VAL A 96 -9.34 34.83 55.55
N LEU A 97 -8.60 33.90 56.16
CA LEU A 97 -7.35 34.25 56.88
C LEU A 97 -6.27 34.89 55.98
N PRO A 98 -5.98 34.36 54.77
CA PRO A 98 -5.05 34.99 53.84
C PRO A 98 -5.50 36.36 53.34
N LEU A 99 -6.82 36.59 53.18
CA LEU A 99 -7.34 37.89 52.76
C LEU A 99 -7.02 39.02 53.75
N LEU A 100 -6.99 38.72 55.06
CA LEU A 100 -6.53 39.68 56.08
C LEU A 100 -5.05 40.10 55.89
N ARG A 101 -4.27 39.26 55.20
CA ARG A 101 -2.87 39.51 54.82
C ARG A 101 -2.73 40.05 53.39
N ARG A 102 -3.85 40.35 52.72
CA ARG A 102 -3.92 40.75 51.29
C ARG A 102 -3.42 39.66 50.33
N GLU A 103 -3.49 38.40 50.73
CA GLU A 103 -3.18 37.25 49.89
C GLU A 103 -4.49 36.62 49.40
N VAL A 104 -4.68 36.56 48.09
CA VAL A 104 -5.85 35.90 47.49
C VAL A 104 -5.51 34.44 47.27
N GLN A 105 -6.20 33.54 47.97
CA GLN A 105 -6.11 32.08 47.80
C GLN A 105 -7.51 31.54 47.50
N MET A 106 -7.66 30.87 46.36
CA MET A 106 -8.93 30.31 45.93
C MET A 106 -9.12 28.93 46.55
N SER A 107 -10.24 28.72 47.22
CA SER A 107 -10.62 27.41 47.74
C SER A 107 -11.24 26.57 46.62
N ASP A 108 -12.33 27.04 46.01
CA ASP A 108 -13.07 26.28 45.00
C ASP A 108 -13.48 27.20 43.85
N ILE A 109 -13.28 26.74 42.62
CA ILE A 109 -13.84 27.34 41.41
C ILE A 109 -14.81 26.34 40.81
N ARG A 110 -16.08 26.72 40.72
CA ARG A 110 -17.14 25.90 40.12
C ARG A 110 -17.71 26.60 38.91
N VAL A 111 -17.67 25.92 37.77
CA VAL A 111 -18.32 26.34 36.54
C VAL A 111 -19.38 25.30 36.22
N ASP A 112 -20.64 25.72 36.14
CA ASP A 112 -21.73 24.80 35.81
C ASP A 112 -22.59 25.40 34.70
N GLY A 113 -22.83 24.60 33.65
CA GLY A 113 -23.61 25.01 32.49
C GLY A 113 -22.96 26.13 31.67
N LEU A 114 -21.64 26.06 31.45
CA LEU A 114 -20.95 26.94 30.50
C LEU A 114 -21.26 26.47 29.07
N ASP A 115 -21.83 27.35 28.26
CA ASP A 115 -22.13 27.14 26.84
C ASP A 115 -21.34 28.14 26.02
N LEU A 116 -20.28 27.67 25.36
CA LEU A 116 -19.40 28.45 24.50
C LEU A 116 -19.75 28.23 23.03
N THR A 117 -20.14 29.29 22.33
CA THR A 117 -20.38 29.28 20.88
C THR A 117 -19.38 30.19 20.18
N LEU A 118 -18.32 29.57 19.65
CA LEU A 118 -17.22 30.23 18.96
C LEU A 118 -17.47 30.19 17.45
N GLN A 119 -17.79 31.33 16.85
CA GLN A 119 -18.07 31.45 15.42
C GLN A 119 -17.01 32.31 14.74
N ARG A 120 -16.38 31.75 13.71
CA ARG A 120 -15.49 32.48 12.81
C ARG A 120 -16.23 32.80 11.51
N ASP A 121 -16.29 34.08 11.17
CA ASP A 121 -16.95 34.60 9.97
C ASP A 121 -16.16 34.27 8.68
N ASP A 122 -16.75 34.57 7.51
CA ASP A 122 -16.12 34.35 6.20
C ASP A 122 -14.83 35.17 6.00
N LYS A 123 -14.64 36.23 6.79
CA LYS A 123 -13.43 37.07 6.80
C LYS A 123 -12.36 36.51 7.74
N GLY A 124 -12.64 35.41 8.42
CA GLY A 124 -11.74 34.74 9.35
C GLY A 124 -11.75 35.30 10.77
N ARG A 125 -12.65 36.24 11.09
CA ARG A 125 -12.73 36.89 12.41
C ARG A 125 -13.69 36.13 13.32
N GLY A 126 -13.25 35.86 14.53
CA GLY A 126 -14.05 35.18 15.57
C GLY A 126 -14.90 36.14 16.40
N ASN A 127 -16.09 35.72 16.83
CA ASN A 127 -16.92 36.47 17.80
C ASN A 127 -16.29 36.57 19.22
N TRP A 128 -15.21 35.83 19.49
CA TRP A 128 -14.41 35.91 20.72
C TRP A 128 -13.10 36.70 20.55
N GLU A 129 -12.77 37.15 19.32
CA GLU A 129 -11.53 37.90 19.10
C GLU A 129 -11.57 39.25 19.83
N GLY A 130 -10.39 39.71 20.28
CA GLY A 130 -10.25 40.95 21.05
C GLY A 130 -10.42 40.79 22.56
N VAL A 131 -10.99 39.68 23.06
CA VAL A 131 -11.11 39.44 24.52
C VAL A 131 -9.74 39.31 25.19
N GLY A 132 -9.58 39.93 26.36
CA GLY A 132 -8.35 39.93 27.16
C GLY A 132 -7.33 41.01 26.78
N GLN A 133 -7.64 41.84 25.78
CA GLN A 133 -6.85 43.03 25.44
C GLN A 133 -7.48 44.26 26.08
N PRO A 134 -6.71 45.26 26.57
CA PRO A 134 -7.30 46.52 27.00
C PRO A 134 -7.99 47.22 25.82
N ALA A 135 -9.17 47.79 26.05
CA ALA A 135 -9.91 48.48 25.00
C ALA A 135 -9.02 49.54 24.31
N LYS A 136 -8.90 49.47 22.98
CA LYS A 136 -8.21 50.50 22.20
C LYS A 136 -9.06 51.77 22.28
N ARG A 137 -8.62 52.76 23.07
CA ARG A 137 -9.16 54.12 22.95
C ARG A 137 -8.83 54.63 21.56
N GLU A 138 -9.84 54.78 20.71
CA GLU A 138 -9.72 55.59 19.50
C GLU A 138 -9.27 56.99 19.93
N ALA A 139 -8.07 57.37 19.49
CA ALA A 139 -7.60 58.74 19.63
C ALA A 139 -8.51 59.61 18.78
N THR A 140 -9.40 60.35 19.43
CA THR A 140 -10.14 61.45 18.79
C THR A 140 -9.11 62.38 18.16
N PRO A 141 -9.22 62.75 16.86
CA PRO A 141 -8.26 63.66 16.26
C PRO A 141 -8.43 65.03 16.92
N THR A 142 -7.56 65.32 17.88
CA THR A 142 -7.51 66.64 18.51
C THR A 142 -6.56 67.48 17.71
N THR A 143 -7.13 68.46 17.02
CA THR A 143 -6.48 69.54 16.29
C THR A 143 -5.32 70.12 17.10
N ALA A 144 -4.15 70.18 16.49
CA ALA A 144 -2.94 70.73 17.09
C ALA A 144 -3.17 72.18 17.55
N THR A 145 -3.02 72.42 18.84
CA THR A 145 -2.66 73.74 19.37
C THR A 145 -1.47 73.57 20.32
N ALA A 146 -0.44 74.36 20.05
CA ALA A 146 0.84 74.31 20.73
C ALA A 146 0.71 74.63 22.22
N GLN A 147 1.36 73.81 23.05
CA GLN A 147 1.66 74.11 24.45
C GLN A 147 3.19 74.24 24.68
N PRO A 148 3.62 74.98 25.72
CA PRO A 148 4.98 75.47 25.92
C PRO A 148 5.95 74.38 26.47
N PRO A 149 7.26 74.70 26.65
CA PRO A 149 8.31 73.69 26.85
C PRO A 149 8.14 72.86 28.12
N VAL A 150 8.32 71.56 27.94
CA VAL A 150 8.31 70.48 28.95
C VAL A 150 9.51 70.62 29.90
N GLN A 151 9.24 70.64 31.21
CA GLN A 151 10.23 70.43 32.27
C GLN A 151 10.74 68.97 32.26
N PRO A 152 12.00 68.71 32.67
CA PRO A 152 12.51 67.34 32.77
C PRO A 152 11.64 66.50 33.73
N PRO A 153 11.46 65.18 33.49
CA PRO A 153 10.66 64.34 34.36
C PRO A 153 11.29 64.28 35.75
N ILE A 154 10.48 64.56 36.77
CA ILE A 154 10.80 64.23 38.16
C ILE A 154 10.76 62.70 38.24
N ALA A 155 11.93 62.11 38.49
CA ALA A 155 12.05 60.71 38.87
C ALA A 155 11.35 60.50 40.21
N GLY A 156 10.25 59.75 40.23
CA GLY A 156 9.51 59.59 41.48
C GLY A 156 8.21 58.81 41.44
N GLU A 157 7.95 57.96 40.44
CA GLU A 157 6.98 56.88 40.59
C GLU A 157 7.61 55.60 40.00
N THR A 158 8.25 54.84 40.88
CA THR A 158 8.54 53.43 40.63
C THR A 158 7.19 52.75 40.49
N GLU A 159 6.73 52.51 39.26
CA GLU A 159 5.76 51.44 39.00
C GLU A 159 6.38 50.17 39.57
N GLN A 160 5.89 49.76 40.74
CA GLN A 160 6.22 48.47 41.32
C GLN A 160 5.91 47.42 40.25
N PRO A 161 6.89 46.59 39.84
CA PRO A 161 6.58 45.48 38.96
C PRO A 161 5.52 44.63 39.64
N ALA A 162 4.35 44.51 39.01
CA ALA A 162 3.24 43.73 39.53
C ALA A 162 3.77 42.34 39.91
N GLN A 163 3.72 42.01 41.20
CA GLN A 163 4.12 40.68 41.65
C GLN A 163 3.23 39.66 40.93
N PRO A 164 3.81 38.63 40.28
CA PRO A 164 3.01 37.63 39.59
C PRO A 164 2.09 36.97 40.61
N LEU A 165 0.78 37.05 40.36
CA LEU A 165 -0.23 36.42 41.19
C LEU A 165 0.10 34.93 41.31
N LYS A 166 0.34 34.45 42.54
CA LYS A 166 0.57 33.02 42.80
C LYS A 166 -0.74 32.28 42.52
N LEU A 167 -0.69 31.32 41.61
CA LEU A 167 -1.85 30.48 41.30
C LEU A 167 -1.96 29.39 42.40
N ASP A 168 -2.91 29.56 43.30
CA ASP A 168 -3.21 28.63 44.40
C ASP A 168 -4.73 28.44 44.47
N ILE A 169 -5.20 27.33 43.90
CA ILE A 169 -6.62 26.95 43.81
C ILE A 169 -6.76 25.54 44.39
N ASP A 170 -7.58 25.27 45.42
CA ASP A 170 -7.70 23.91 45.99
C ASP A 170 -8.51 22.94 45.10
N SER A 171 -9.51 23.44 44.36
CA SER A 171 -10.26 22.66 43.38
C SER A 171 -10.84 23.51 42.25
N LEU A 172 -10.85 22.95 41.05
CA LEU A 172 -11.63 23.43 39.91
C LEU A 172 -12.56 22.30 39.44
N THR A 173 -13.86 22.60 39.37
CA THR A 173 -14.90 21.72 38.84
C THR A 173 -15.64 22.43 37.70
N ILE A 174 -15.76 21.76 36.56
CA ILE A 174 -16.57 22.17 35.42
C ILE A 174 -17.60 21.08 35.17
N SER A 175 -18.89 21.42 35.12
CA SER A 175 -19.98 20.46 34.88
C SER A 175 -20.96 20.96 33.84
N ASN A 176 -21.65 20.02 33.18
CA ASN A 176 -22.71 20.28 32.21
C ASN A 176 -22.32 21.30 31.12
N SER A 177 -21.05 21.34 30.73
CA SER A 177 -20.54 22.39 29.85
C SER A 177 -20.45 21.92 28.40
N ARG A 178 -20.50 22.89 27.48
CA ARG A 178 -20.50 22.69 26.03
C ARG A 178 -19.63 23.72 25.35
N VAL A 179 -18.93 23.30 24.31
CA VAL A 179 -18.20 24.16 23.38
C VAL A 179 -18.62 23.78 21.98
N ASP A 180 -19.11 24.74 21.22
CA ASP A 180 -19.38 24.64 19.79
C ASP A 180 -18.49 25.63 19.06
N TYR A 181 -17.68 25.12 18.13
CA TYR A 181 -16.84 25.91 17.24
C TYR A 181 -17.33 25.76 15.81
N GLN A 182 -17.52 26.88 15.12
CA GLN A 182 -17.97 26.94 13.73
C GLN A 182 -17.04 27.85 12.93
N ASP A 183 -16.51 27.34 11.82
CA ASP A 183 -15.71 28.12 10.86
C ASP A 183 -16.49 28.23 9.55
N ALA A 184 -17.04 29.42 9.28
CA ALA A 184 -17.89 29.65 8.11
C ALA A 184 -17.11 29.53 6.79
N LYS A 185 -15.80 29.84 6.80
CA LYS A 185 -14.93 29.78 5.63
C LYS A 185 -14.69 28.34 5.14
N SER A 186 -14.51 27.40 6.07
CA SER A 186 -14.28 25.99 5.77
C SER A 186 -15.54 25.13 5.83
N GLY A 187 -16.61 25.62 6.49
CA GLY A 187 -17.81 24.85 6.80
C GLY A 187 -17.62 23.82 7.92
N GLN A 188 -16.44 23.78 8.56
CA GLN A 188 -16.14 22.86 9.64
C GLN A 188 -16.82 23.30 10.94
N GLN A 189 -17.41 22.33 11.62
CA GLN A 189 -17.95 22.47 12.96
C GLN A 189 -17.34 21.40 13.85
N PHE A 190 -16.91 21.82 15.03
CA PHE A 190 -16.49 20.94 16.11
C PHE A 190 -17.35 21.21 17.34
N SER A 191 -17.73 20.15 18.05
CA SER A 191 -18.44 20.28 19.31
C SER A 191 -17.74 19.47 20.40
N ALA A 192 -17.83 19.93 21.63
CA ALA A 192 -17.50 19.20 22.84
C ALA A 192 -18.67 19.39 23.80
N GLU A 193 -19.42 18.32 24.05
CA GLU A 193 -20.64 18.36 24.85
C GLU A 193 -20.47 17.54 26.13
N GLY A 194 -21.27 17.84 27.16
CA GLY A 194 -21.26 17.11 28.42
C GLY A 194 -19.87 17.11 29.07
N ILE A 195 -19.19 18.26 29.00
CA ILE A 195 -17.85 18.42 29.54
C ILE A 195 -17.95 18.38 31.07
N GLU A 196 -17.28 17.39 31.65
CA GLU A 196 -17.08 17.24 33.08
C GLU A 196 -15.57 17.26 33.37
N LEU A 197 -15.09 18.29 34.06
CA LEU A 197 -13.70 18.41 34.49
C LEU A 197 -13.67 18.50 36.01
N SER A 198 -12.85 17.69 36.64
CA SER A 198 -12.49 17.85 38.06
C SER A 198 -10.98 17.83 38.22
N THR A 199 -10.50 18.68 39.12
CA THR A 199 -9.09 18.80 39.43
C THR A 199 -8.86 18.75 40.95
N GLY A 200 -7.69 18.25 41.35
CA GLY A 200 -7.18 18.50 42.70
C GLY A 200 -6.60 19.91 42.82
N ALA A 201 -5.82 20.14 43.86
CA ALA A 201 -5.28 21.48 44.09
C ALA A 201 -4.25 21.89 43.03
N ILE A 202 -4.55 22.99 42.34
CA ILE A 202 -3.76 23.57 41.26
C ILE A 202 -2.69 24.45 41.89
N ARG A 203 -1.47 23.92 41.90
CA ARG A 203 -0.27 24.62 42.38
C ARG A 203 0.87 24.40 41.41
N GLU A 204 1.55 25.48 41.08
CA GLU A 204 2.72 25.43 40.21
C GLU A 204 3.81 24.52 40.83
N GLY A 205 4.40 23.66 40.00
CA GLY A 205 5.44 22.71 40.41
C GLY A 205 4.96 21.47 41.18
N ALA A 206 3.67 21.35 41.52
CA ALA A 206 3.08 20.17 42.16
C ALA A 206 2.29 19.31 41.18
N ASP A 207 2.02 18.06 41.56
CA ASP A 207 1.18 17.14 40.78
C ASP A 207 -0.30 17.44 41.04
N ILE A 208 -1.05 17.65 39.96
CA ILE A 208 -2.46 18.05 39.97
C ILE A 208 -3.27 16.91 39.36
N PRO A 209 -3.99 16.13 40.18
CA PRO A 209 -4.91 15.13 39.65
C PRO A 209 -5.96 15.80 38.76
N ILE A 210 -6.14 15.29 37.55
CA ILE A 210 -7.17 15.75 36.61
C ILE A 210 -8.02 14.58 36.15
N LYS A 211 -9.33 14.81 36.01
CA LYS A 211 -10.27 13.91 35.35
C LYS A 211 -11.16 14.72 34.42
N LEU A 212 -11.22 14.33 33.16
CA LEU A 212 -12.01 14.97 32.11
C LEU A 212 -12.88 13.91 31.41
N LEU A 213 -14.14 14.22 31.20
CA LEU A 213 -15.04 13.49 30.31
C LEU A 213 -15.65 14.49 29.31
N ALA A 214 -15.70 14.13 28.03
CA ALA A 214 -16.32 14.94 26.99
C ALA A 214 -16.83 14.09 25.82
N PHE A 215 -17.92 14.53 25.19
CA PHE A 215 -18.42 14.01 23.93
C PHE A 215 -18.01 14.95 22.80
N LEU A 216 -17.05 14.52 22.00
CA LEU A 216 -16.50 15.29 20.89
C LEU A 216 -17.28 15.00 19.61
N GLY A 217 -17.50 16.02 18.78
CA GLY A 217 -18.19 15.94 17.51
C GLY A 217 -17.45 16.70 16.41
N SER A 218 -17.53 16.20 15.18
CA SER A 218 -17.19 16.92 13.96
C SER A 218 -18.24 16.65 12.88
N ASN A 219 -18.51 17.62 12.01
CA ASN A 219 -19.48 17.49 10.91
C ASN A 219 -18.84 17.08 9.57
N GLN A 220 -17.53 17.33 9.37
CA GLN A 220 -16.83 17.10 8.12
C GLN A 220 -15.39 16.63 8.37
N PRO A 221 -15.12 15.31 8.35
CA PRO A 221 -16.10 14.24 8.22
C PRO A 221 -16.97 14.09 9.48
N VAL A 222 -18.17 13.51 9.35
CA VAL A 222 -19.03 13.23 10.52
C VAL A 222 -18.33 12.24 11.43
N LEU A 223 -17.96 12.70 12.64
CA LEU A 223 -17.26 11.91 13.65
C LEU A 223 -17.82 12.26 15.03
N ARG A 224 -18.04 11.25 15.86
CA ARG A 224 -18.39 11.42 17.27
C ARG A 224 -17.45 10.59 18.11
N ALA A 225 -17.00 11.13 19.23
CA ALA A 225 -16.13 10.40 20.15
C ALA A 225 -16.49 10.71 21.61
N LYS A 226 -16.80 9.69 22.40
CA LYS A 226 -16.82 9.81 23.86
C LYS A 226 -15.39 9.63 24.35
N THR A 227 -14.86 10.59 25.11
CA THR A 227 -13.49 10.56 25.60
C THR A 227 -13.44 10.80 27.10
N GLU A 228 -12.67 9.96 27.79
CA GLU A 228 -12.35 10.07 29.21
C GLU A 228 -10.83 10.16 29.36
N LEU A 229 -10.37 11.15 30.11
CA LEU A 229 -8.95 11.39 30.40
C LEU A 229 -8.75 11.49 31.90
N GLN A 230 -7.72 10.82 32.41
CA GLN A 230 -7.27 10.92 33.78
C GLN A 230 -5.74 11.01 33.81
N GLY A 231 -5.18 11.75 34.76
CA GLY A 231 -3.74 11.83 34.94
C GLY A 231 -3.32 12.84 36.02
N LEU A 232 -2.02 13.03 36.14
CA LEU A 232 -1.39 13.99 37.04
C LEU A 232 -0.72 15.08 36.20
N LEU A 233 -1.35 16.25 36.12
CA LEU A 233 -0.81 17.41 35.43
C LEU A 233 0.23 18.10 36.33
N ARG A 234 1.37 18.47 35.78
CA ARG A 234 2.36 19.31 36.44
C ARG A 234 2.86 20.36 35.45
N PHE A 235 2.91 21.61 35.87
CA PHE A 235 3.44 22.69 35.05
C PHE A 235 4.38 23.58 35.86
N ASP A 236 5.34 24.15 35.17
CA ASP A 236 6.28 25.14 35.68
C ASP A 236 6.49 26.20 34.58
N ARG A 237 6.00 27.41 34.83
CA ARG A 237 6.02 28.51 33.85
C ARG A 237 7.42 29.12 33.73
N ALA A 238 8.21 29.10 34.80
CA ALA A 238 9.58 29.60 34.79
C ALA A 238 10.49 28.69 33.96
N LEU A 239 10.35 27.37 34.11
CA LEU A 239 11.07 26.36 33.34
C LEU A 239 10.46 26.11 31.95
N LYS A 240 9.24 26.61 31.70
CA LYS A 240 8.42 26.32 30.51
C LYS A 240 8.24 24.82 30.27
N ARG A 241 7.97 24.09 31.36
CA ARG A 241 7.89 22.64 31.39
C ARG A 241 6.49 22.19 31.80
N TYR A 242 5.92 21.29 31.02
CA TYR A 242 4.56 20.78 31.19
C TYR A 242 4.61 19.26 31.13
N GLN A 243 3.96 18.60 32.07
CA GLN A 243 3.97 17.14 32.19
C GLN A 243 2.55 16.63 32.46
N LEU A 244 2.21 15.50 31.87
CA LEU A 244 1.03 14.72 32.22
C LEU A 244 1.47 13.30 32.51
N GLN A 245 1.62 13.00 33.80
CA GLN A 245 2.02 11.68 34.29
C GLN A 245 0.79 10.80 34.50
N ASP A 246 1.01 9.48 34.51
CA ASP A 246 -0.05 8.47 34.68
C ASP A 246 -1.27 8.72 33.78
N LEU A 247 -1.02 9.18 32.55
CA LEU A 247 -2.08 9.42 31.57
C LEU A 247 -2.84 8.11 31.36
N LYS A 248 -4.16 8.19 31.48
CA LYS A 248 -5.12 7.19 31.06
C LYS A 248 -6.17 7.88 30.21
N LEU A 249 -6.11 7.66 28.92
CA LEU A 249 -7.10 8.10 27.94
C LEU A 249 -7.90 6.88 27.52
N ALA A 250 -9.22 6.97 27.48
CA ALA A 250 -10.07 5.90 26.96
C ALA A 250 -11.33 6.49 26.32
N GLY A 251 -11.90 5.77 25.36
CA GLY A 251 -13.07 6.27 24.67
C GLY A 251 -13.55 5.36 23.55
N GLU A 252 -14.60 5.84 22.89
CA GLU A 252 -15.17 5.21 21.72
C GLU A 252 -15.41 6.28 20.67
N ALA A 253 -15.03 6.01 19.43
CA ALA A 253 -15.27 6.87 18.28
C ALA A 253 -16.08 6.14 17.21
N SER A 254 -17.00 6.84 16.55
CA SER A 254 -17.76 6.33 15.41
C SER A 254 -18.05 7.44 14.42
N GLY A 255 -18.22 7.10 13.15
CA GLY A 255 -18.44 8.09 12.10
C GLY A 255 -18.14 7.61 10.70
N GLU A 256 -18.20 8.55 9.76
CA GLU A 256 -17.91 8.33 8.34
C GLU A 256 -16.49 7.78 8.09
N PRO A 257 -15.41 8.29 8.73
CA PRO A 257 -14.05 7.78 8.51
C PRO A 257 -13.86 6.32 8.93
N LEU A 258 -14.77 5.81 9.77
CA LEU A 258 -14.77 4.44 10.26
C LEU A 258 -15.82 3.57 9.54
N GLY A 259 -16.39 4.04 8.43
CA GLY A 259 -17.45 3.34 7.71
C GLY A 259 -18.70 3.07 8.55
N GLY A 260 -18.99 3.93 9.53
CA GLY A 260 -20.08 3.76 10.50
C GLY A 260 -19.81 2.73 11.60
N LYS A 261 -18.62 2.11 11.63
CA LYS A 261 -18.19 1.21 12.71
C LYS A 261 -17.74 2.00 13.93
N THR A 262 -17.64 1.31 15.07
CA THR A 262 -17.15 1.86 16.34
C THR A 262 -15.71 1.42 16.59
N LEU A 263 -14.86 2.38 16.93
CA LEU A 263 -13.50 2.21 17.38
C LEU A 263 -13.42 2.45 18.88
N THR A 264 -13.21 1.41 19.67
CA THR A 264 -12.88 1.55 21.10
C THR A 264 -11.37 1.75 21.22
N PHE A 265 -10.95 2.85 21.83
CA PHE A 265 -9.55 3.19 22.02
C PHE A 265 -9.21 3.39 23.49
N ALA A 266 -7.98 3.04 23.85
CA ALA A 266 -7.39 3.42 25.12
C ALA A 266 -5.90 3.69 24.93
N SER A 267 -5.37 4.61 25.71
CA SER A 267 -3.96 4.96 25.70
C SER A 267 -3.47 5.25 27.11
N GLN A 268 -2.26 4.82 27.41
CA GLN A 268 -1.56 5.15 28.64
C GLN A 268 -0.15 5.62 28.37
N GLY A 269 0.42 6.38 29.30
CA GLY A 269 1.83 6.78 29.24
C GLY A 269 2.10 8.04 30.03
N GLN A 270 3.16 8.74 29.66
CA GLN A 270 3.55 10.01 30.23
C GLN A 270 3.88 10.99 29.12
N LEU A 271 3.33 12.19 29.19
CA LEU A 271 3.65 13.28 28.27
C LEU A 271 4.56 14.29 28.96
N LEU A 272 5.57 14.75 28.24
CA LEU A 272 6.44 15.85 28.63
C LEU A 272 6.53 16.83 27.46
N LEU A 273 6.37 18.11 27.74
CA LEU A 273 6.73 19.21 26.85
C LEU A 273 7.69 20.11 27.61
N ASP A 274 8.93 20.18 27.14
CA ASP A 274 9.95 21.09 27.63
C ASP A 274 10.30 22.07 26.51
N GLN A 275 9.71 23.27 26.58
CA GLN A 275 9.92 24.28 25.55
C GLN A 275 11.31 24.90 25.63
N SER A 276 11.97 24.86 26.79
CA SER A 276 13.34 25.37 26.93
C SER A 276 14.35 24.42 26.27
N ALA A 277 14.13 23.12 26.41
CA ALA A 277 14.92 22.08 25.76
C ALA A 277 14.49 21.79 24.30
N GLN A 278 13.38 22.38 23.83
CA GLN A 278 12.79 22.11 22.50
C GLN A 278 12.47 20.63 22.30
N VAL A 279 11.90 19.98 23.32
CA VAL A 279 11.60 18.55 23.33
C VAL A 279 10.16 18.30 23.76
N ALA A 280 9.48 17.38 23.06
CA ALA A 280 8.27 16.76 23.53
C ALA A 280 8.43 15.23 23.55
N GLU A 281 7.99 14.57 24.59
CA GLU A 281 8.13 13.11 24.76
C GLU A 281 6.79 12.49 25.14
N TRP A 282 6.54 11.31 24.59
CA TRP A 282 5.49 10.40 25.02
C TRP A 282 6.13 9.05 25.36
N THR A 283 6.31 8.77 26.64
CA THR A 283 6.99 7.57 27.11
C THR A 283 6.02 6.58 27.73
N GLY A 284 6.41 5.30 27.75
CA GLY A 284 5.59 4.23 28.33
C GLY A 284 4.25 4.05 27.61
N ILE A 285 4.21 4.30 26.29
CA ILE A 285 2.99 4.23 25.48
C ILE A 285 2.43 2.81 25.59
N LYS A 286 1.18 2.72 26.02
CA LYS A 286 0.35 1.52 25.88
C LYS A 286 -0.93 1.90 25.17
N LEU A 287 -1.00 1.64 23.88
CA LEU A 287 -2.14 1.94 23.04
C LEU A 287 -2.94 0.66 22.79
N SER A 288 -4.26 0.75 22.86
CA SER A 288 -5.15 -0.26 22.31
C SER A 288 -6.23 0.39 21.46
N ALA A 289 -6.54 -0.25 20.34
CA ALA A 289 -7.60 0.17 19.43
C ALA A 289 -8.31 -1.10 18.92
N ASN A 290 -9.51 -1.38 19.43
CA ASN A 290 -10.16 -2.68 19.28
C ASN A 290 -9.19 -3.83 19.66
N GLN A 291 -8.83 -4.71 18.72
CA GLN A 291 -7.88 -5.81 18.90
C GLN A 291 -6.40 -5.40 18.78
N LEU A 292 -6.10 -4.23 18.19
CA LEU A 292 -4.73 -3.73 18.06
C LEU A 292 -4.19 -3.37 19.44
N ARG A 293 -2.97 -3.82 19.73
CA ARG A 293 -2.22 -3.42 20.93
C ARG A 293 -0.83 -2.97 20.53
N ALA A 294 -0.46 -1.76 20.94
CA ALA A 294 0.85 -1.18 20.67
C ALA A 294 1.55 -0.78 21.97
N LEU A 295 2.87 -0.95 21.98
CA LEU A 295 3.78 -0.42 22.97
C LEU A 295 4.80 0.49 22.28
N GLY A 296 5.27 1.52 22.96
CA GLY A 296 6.32 2.35 22.39
C GLY A 296 6.74 3.55 23.23
N GLU A 297 7.56 4.38 22.61
CA GLU A 297 7.89 5.72 23.06
C GLU A 297 8.16 6.60 21.85
N LEU A 298 7.79 7.88 21.96
CA LEU A 298 7.99 8.87 20.92
C LEU A 298 8.67 10.10 21.53
N LYS A 299 9.57 10.70 20.76
CA LYS A 299 10.28 11.92 21.10
C LYS A 299 10.31 12.83 19.89
N LEU A 300 9.92 14.08 20.12
CA LEU A 300 10.07 15.18 19.20
C LEU A 300 11.17 16.10 19.70
N ARG A 301 12.04 16.54 18.80
CA ARG A 301 13.09 17.54 19.03
C ARG A 301 12.94 18.70 18.05
N ASP A 302 13.58 19.83 18.33
CA ASP A 302 13.62 21.01 17.45
C ASP A 302 12.21 21.55 17.11
N LEU A 303 11.36 21.68 18.15
CA LEU A 303 9.94 22.04 18.01
C LEU A 303 9.69 23.42 17.35
N ASP A 304 10.64 24.34 17.47
CA ASP A 304 10.63 25.68 16.87
C ASP A 304 11.18 25.73 15.44
N LYS A 305 11.80 24.66 14.96
CA LYS A 305 12.34 24.52 13.61
C LYS A 305 11.57 23.44 12.84
N THR A 306 12.28 22.47 12.26
CA THR A 306 11.70 21.29 11.64
C THR A 306 11.73 20.17 12.64
N ALA A 307 10.58 19.92 13.28
CA ALA A 307 10.45 18.90 14.31
C ALA A 307 10.97 17.54 13.83
N GLN A 308 11.86 16.93 14.61
CA GLN A 308 12.41 15.61 14.34
C GLN A 308 11.72 14.59 15.26
N LEU A 309 11.10 13.57 14.68
CA LEU A 309 10.50 12.45 15.38
C LEU A 309 11.53 11.33 15.54
N GLU A 310 11.63 10.78 16.74
CA GLU A 310 12.40 9.58 17.10
C GLU A 310 11.55 8.69 18.01
N GLY A 311 11.70 7.37 17.94
CA GLY A 311 10.99 6.50 18.86
C GLY A 311 11.10 5.02 18.56
N ASN A 312 10.43 4.20 19.37
CA ASN A 312 10.21 2.80 19.08
C ASN A 312 8.70 2.50 19.11
N LEU A 313 8.30 1.54 18.28
CA LEU A 313 6.92 1.08 18.20
C LEU A 313 6.91 -0.43 18.04
N SER A 314 6.10 -1.10 18.85
CA SER A 314 5.87 -2.54 18.82
C SER A 314 4.38 -2.83 18.83
N LEU A 315 3.88 -3.43 17.76
CA LEU A 315 2.52 -3.95 17.62
C LEU A 315 2.52 -5.43 17.96
N ALA A 316 1.74 -5.82 18.98
CA ALA A 316 1.53 -7.23 19.29
C ALA A 316 0.77 -7.92 18.15
N GLN A 317 0.87 -9.25 18.04
CA GLN A 317 0.17 -9.99 16.99
C GLN A 317 -1.36 -9.80 17.05
N PHE A 318 -1.97 -9.47 15.92
CA PHE A 318 -3.43 -9.39 15.76
C PHE A 318 -3.88 -9.78 14.34
N ASN A 319 -5.20 -9.94 14.18
CA ASN A 319 -5.82 -10.15 12.87
C ASN A 319 -6.05 -8.80 12.17
N LEU A 320 -5.20 -8.49 11.19
CA LEU A 320 -5.24 -7.22 10.45
C LEU A 320 -6.49 -7.10 9.58
N ARG A 321 -6.93 -8.19 8.94
CA ARG A 321 -8.17 -8.23 8.14
C ARG A 321 -9.39 -7.85 8.97
N GLU A 322 -9.57 -8.48 10.12
CA GLU A 322 -10.66 -8.16 11.05
C GLU A 322 -10.55 -6.74 11.60
N PHE A 323 -9.33 -6.24 11.84
CA PHE A 323 -9.12 -4.89 12.33
C PHE A 323 -9.55 -3.85 11.29
N LEU A 324 -9.10 -4.03 10.04
CA LEU A 324 -9.44 -3.15 8.92
C LEU A 324 -10.94 -3.14 8.66
N ASP A 325 -11.61 -4.30 8.64
CA ASP A 325 -13.07 -4.38 8.53
C ASP A 325 -13.77 -3.70 9.73
N GLY A 326 -13.24 -3.90 10.94
CA GLY A 326 -13.72 -3.30 12.18
C GLY A 326 -13.63 -1.77 12.22
N ILE A 327 -12.80 -1.16 11.37
CA ILE A 327 -12.69 0.30 11.19
C ILE A 327 -13.22 0.77 9.82
N GLY A 328 -13.99 -0.07 9.12
CA GLY A 328 -14.67 0.30 7.87
C GLY A 328 -13.77 0.35 6.63
N ILE A 329 -12.54 -0.19 6.70
CA ILE A 329 -11.64 -0.29 5.55
C ILE A 329 -11.97 -1.56 4.77
N VAL A 330 -12.48 -1.38 3.55
CA VAL A 330 -12.80 -2.48 2.64
C VAL A 330 -11.54 -2.96 1.93
N LEU A 331 -11.19 -4.22 2.15
CA LEU A 331 -10.08 -4.87 1.46
C LEU A 331 -10.49 -5.32 0.05
N PRO A 332 -9.57 -5.25 -0.95
CA PRO A 332 -9.83 -5.83 -2.26
C PRO A 332 -9.99 -7.34 -2.17
N ALA A 333 -10.73 -7.92 -3.12
CA ALA A 333 -10.85 -9.37 -3.22
C ALA A 333 -9.49 -10.00 -3.53
N MET A 334 -9.12 -11.02 -2.75
CA MET A 334 -7.89 -11.80 -2.90
C MET A 334 -8.26 -13.27 -3.16
N ARG A 335 -7.37 -14.04 -3.78
CA ARG A 335 -7.56 -15.48 -4.03
C ARG A 335 -7.76 -16.26 -2.74
N ASP A 336 -7.01 -15.90 -1.70
CA ASP A 336 -7.14 -16.49 -0.38
C ASP A 336 -7.80 -15.50 0.58
N ASN A 337 -8.92 -15.90 1.18
CA ASN A 337 -9.68 -15.10 2.13
C ASN A 337 -9.11 -15.13 3.56
N THR A 338 -8.05 -15.91 3.80
CA THR A 338 -7.36 -16.04 5.09
C THR A 338 -6.08 -15.19 5.18
N THR A 339 -5.75 -14.43 4.15
CA THR A 339 -4.61 -13.49 4.17
C THR A 339 -4.85 -12.29 5.08
N LEU A 340 -3.78 -11.64 5.51
CA LEU A 340 -3.78 -10.54 6.48
C LEU A 340 -4.37 -10.94 7.84
N SER A 341 -4.35 -12.23 8.18
CA SER A 341 -4.90 -12.75 9.43
C SER A 341 -3.90 -12.73 10.59
N ARG A 342 -2.60 -12.60 10.30
CA ARG A 342 -1.57 -12.42 11.32
C ARG A 342 -0.67 -11.26 10.96
N PHE A 343 -0.70 -10.22 11.78
CA PHE A 343 0.18 -9.07 11.66
C PHE A 343 0.86 -8.78 13.00
N GLU A 344 2.18 -8.68 12.98
CA GLU A 344 3.01 -8.29 14.11
C GLU A 344 4.13 -7.39 13.58
N MET A 345 4.47 -6.32 14.29
CA MET A 345 5.47 -5.37 13.82
C MET A 345 6.27 -4.81 14.98
N SER A 346 7.58 -4.69 14.84
CA SER A 346 8.41 -3.85 15.70
C SER A 346 9.39 -3.03 14.86
N THR A 347 9.69 -1.82 15.28
CA THR A 347 10.47 -0.86 14.48
C THR A 347 10.99 0.29 15.34
N ARG A 348 12.07 0.93 14.88
CA ARG A 348 12.50 2.24 15.34
C ARG A 348 12.00 3.30 14.36
N LEU A 349 11.22 4.24 14.87
CA LEU A 349 10.67 5.35 14.11
C LEU A 349 11.67 6.50 14.07
N ALA A 350 11.86 7.08 12.89
CA ALA A 350 12.53 8.36 12.72
C ALA A 350 11.83 9.17 11.63
N GLY A 351 11.64 10.47 11.77
CA GLY A 351 10.92 11.24 10.74
C GLY A 351 10.90 12.74 10.92
N THR A 352 10.30 13.40 9.94
CA THR A 352 10.02 14.84 9.91
C THR A 352 8.54 15.04 9.58
N PRO A 353 8.02 16.29 9.53
CA PRO A 353 6.63 16.51 9.10
C PRO A 353 6.31 15.99 7.70
N THR A 354 7.32 15.72 6.87
CA THR A 354 7.16 15.27 5.47
C THR A 354 7.66 13.85 5.24
N SER A 355 8.27 13.19 6.22
CA SER A 355 8.89 11.87 6.04
C SER A 355 8.78 10.98 7.27
N ILE A 356 8.67 9.67 7.06
CA ILE A 356 8.66 8.65 8.13
C ILE A 356 9.57 7.50 7.70
N ASN A 357 10.47 7.10 8.59
CA ASN A 357 11.37 5.96 8.45
C ASN A 357 11.06 4.93 9.55
N LEU A 358 10.97 3.67 9.12
CA LEU A 358 10.84 2.47 9.93
C LEU A 358 12.18 1.73 9.81
N ASN A 359 13.07 1.96 10.76
CA ASN A 359 14.39 1.36 10.83
C ASN A 359 14.35 0.08 11.68
N ASP A 360 15.18 -0.90 11.34
CA ASP A 360 15.22 -2.18 12.05
C ASP A 360 13.83 -2.84 12.14
N LEU A 361 13.04 -2.68 11.07
CA LEU A 361 11.71 -3.24 10.95
C LEU A 361 11.81 -4.76 11.07
N SER A 362 11.02 -5.33 11.98
CA SER A 362 10.69 -6.75 12.03
C SER A 362 9.18 -6.87 11.86
N LEU A 363 8.74 -7.47 10.76
CA LEU A 363 7.34 -7.58 10.38
C LEU A 363 6.99 -9.06 10.18
N LYS A 364 5.93 -9.55 10.83
CA LYS A 364 5.30 -10.82 10.46
C LYS A 364 3.99 -10.53 9.76
N LEU A 365 3.80 -11.13 8.60
CA LEU A 365 2.59 -11.08 7.81
C LEU A 365 2.19 -12.49 7.38
N ASP A 366 1.08 -12.97 7.94
CA ASP A 366 0.60 -14.35 7.79
C ASP A 366 1.69 -15.37 8.17
N ASP A 367 2.25 -16.09 7.20
CA ASP A 367 3.31 -17.07 7.40
C ASP A 367 4.70 -16.51 7.05
N SER A 368 4.80 -15.23 6.73
CA SER A 368 6.02 -14.55 6.24
C SER A 368 6.62 -13.68 7.34
N THR A 369 7.94 -13.69 7.47
CA THR A 369 8.71 -12.81 8.34
C THR A 369 9.65 -11.96 7.50
N PHE A 370 9.59 -10.64 7.68
CA PHE A 370 10.44 -9.67 7.02
C PHE A 370 11.28 -8.90 8.03
N SER A 371 12.50 -8.57 7.62
CA SER A 371 13.40 -7.68 8.32
C SER A 371 13.96 -6.61 7.38
N GLY A 372 14.25 -5.41 7.88
CA GLY A 372 14.94 -4.38 7.11
C GLY A 372 14.42 -2.97 7.38
N ASN A 373 14.34 -2.16 6.33
CA ASN A 373 13.98 -0.74 6.45
C ASN A 373 12.86 -0.38 5.47
N LEU A 374 11.94 0.47 5.90
CA LEU A 374 10.91 1.09 5.06
C LEU A 374 10.93 2.60 5.32
N ALA A 375 10.83 3.41 4.27
CA ALA A 375 10.70 4.85 4.42
C ALA A 375 9.66 5.42 3.45
N LEU A 376 8.83 6.32 3.96
CA LEU A 376 8.09 7.30 3.17
C LEU A 376 8.93 8.58 3.19
N SER A 377 9.76 8.77 2.16
CA SER A 377 10.68 9.93 2.09
C SER A 377 9.96 11.25 1.78
N ASP A 378 8.77 11.17 1.20
CA ASP A 378 7.85 12.28 0.96
C ASP A 378 6.42 11.75 1.07
N ILE A 379 5.74 12.07 2.17
CA ILE A 379 4.37 11.59 2.46
C ILE A 379 3.37 12.15 1.43
N ALA A 380 3.54 13.41 1.02
CA ALA A 380 2.63 14.05 0.07
C ALA A 380 2.73 13.41 -1.33
N LYS A 381 3.93 12.97 -1.72
CA LYS A 381 4.15 12.24 -2.98
C LYS A 381 4.03 10.72 -2.85
N GLN A 382 3.83 10.20 -1.65
CA GLN A 382 3.85 8.76 -1.35
C GLN A 382 5.16 8.09 -1.82
N ALA A 383 6.29 8.80 -1.72
CA ALA A 383 7.59 8.32 -2.17
C ALA A 383 8.13 7.24 -1.23
N LEU A 384 8.08 5.99 -1.68
CA LEU A 384 8.34 4.80 -0.86
C LEU A 384 9.74 4.24 -1.17
N ARG A 385 10.51 3.95 -0.12
CA ARG A 385 11.82 3.30 -0.18
C ARG A 385 11.76 2.04 0.67
N LEU A 386 12.08 0.88 0.10
CA LEU A 386 12.05 -0.39 0.81
C LEU A 386 13.37 -1.14 0.61
N GLN A 387 13.93 -1.62 1.71
CA GLN A 387 15.01 -2.59 1.71
C GLN A 387 14.64 -3.71 2.68
N LEU A 388 14.11 -4.81 2.14
CA LEU A 388 13.55 -5.90 2.95
C LEU A 388 14.22 -7.24 2.64
N LYS A 389 14.39 -8.05 3.68
CA LYS A 389 14.74 -9.46 3.61
C LYS A 389 13.64 -10.28 4.25
N GLY A 390 13.05 -11.23 3.53
CA GLY A 390 12.03 -12.13 4.04
C GLY A 390 12.42 -13.60 3.96
N ASP A 391 11.78 -14.44 4.77
CA ASP A 391 11.95 -15.89 4.75
C ASP A 391 11.21 -16.52 3.55
N LYS A 392 9.90 -16.33 3.46
CA LYS A 392 9.04 -16.81 2.39
C LYS A 392 7.92 -15.81 2.13
N LEU A 393 7.42 -15.78 0.89
CA LEU A 393 6.21 -15.05 0.53
C LEU A 393 5.46 -15.84 -0.53
N ASP A 394 4.21 -16.20 -0.24
CA ASP A 394 3.31 -16.75 -1.25
C ASP A 394 2.45 -15.62 -1.82
N LEU A 395 2.88 -15.07 -2.96
CA LEU A 395 2.20 -13.94 -3.59
C LEU A 395 0.87 -14.35 -4.22
N ASP A 396 0.70 -15.62 -4.60
CA ASP A 396 -0.54 -16.10 -5.21
C ASP A 396 -1.73 -15.91 -4.28
N ARG A 397 -1.54 -16.01 -2.97
CA ARG A 397 -2.59 -15.79 -1.96
C ARG A 397 -3.17 -14.38 -2.00
N TYR A 398 -2.35 -13.38 -2.34
CA TYR A 398 -2.71 -11.95 -2.34
C TYR A 398 -3.18 -11.44 -3.69
N LEU A 399 -3.01 -12.21 -4.77
CA LEU A 399 -3.49 -11.83 -6.10
C LEU A 399 -5.03 -11.82 -6.16
N PRO A 400 -5.63 -11.06 -7.09
CA PRO A 400 -7.06 -11.12 -7.34
C PRO A 400 -7.52 -12.54 -7.73
N PRO A 401 -8.78 -12.92 -7.41
CA PRO A 401 -9.38 -14.18 -7.83
C PRO A 401 -9.18 -14.43 -9.33
N GLU A 402 -8.89 -15.68 -9.71
CA GLU A 402 -8.78 -16.04 -11.13
C GLU A 402 -10.11 -15.79 -11.83
N ASN A 403 -10.10 -14.94 -12.86
CA ASN A 403 -11.27 -14.69 -13.68
C ASN A 403 -11.46 -15.84 -14.67
N LYS A 404 -12.25 -16.84 -14.29
CA LYS A 404 -12.56 -18.00 -15.14
C LYS A 404 -13.40 -17.63 -16.39
N ASP A 405 -13.99 -16.43 -16.40
CA ASP A 405 -14.90 -15.95 -17.44
C ASP A 405 -14.26 -14.92 -18.40
N ALA A 406 -12.97 -14.63 -18.27
CA ALA A 406 -12.22 -13.87 -19.28
C ALA A 406 -11.94 -14.76 -20.50
N GLY A 407 -13.00 -15.08 -21.26
CA GLY A 407 -13.03 -15.97 -22.41
C GLY A 407 -12.26 -15.47 -23.64
N ALA A 408 -11.03 -15.02 -23.47
CA ALA A 408 -10.07 -14.97 -24.56
C ALA A 408 -9.63 -16.40 -24.88
N GLY A 409 -9.91 -16.84 -26.10
CA GLY A 409 -9.50 -18.16 -26.55
C GLY A 409 -10.55 -19.26 -26.44
N ALA A 410 -11.79 -19.03 -26.00
CA ALA A 410 -12.84 -20.07 -26.06
C ALA A 410 -13.15 -20.49 -27.52
N ALA A 411 -13.24 -19.50 -28.43
CA ALA A 411 -13.36 -19.73 -29.87
C ALA A 411 -12.13 -20.49 -30.41
N ARG A 412 -10.93 -20.10 -29.97
CA ARG A 412 -9.69 -20.79 -30.33
C ARG A 412 -9.64 -22.22 -29.80
N GLN A 413 -10.00 -22.45 -28.55
CA GLN A 413 -10.03 -23.79 -27.94
C GLN A 413 -10.97 -24.71 -28.72
N ASN A 414 -12.11 -24.19 -29.20
CA ASN A 414 -12.99 -24.95 -30.08
C ASN A 414 -12.36 -25.24 -31.44
N GLU A 415 -11.70 -24.26 -32.08
CA GLU A 415 -10.93 -24.45 -33.32
C GLU A 415 -9.83 -25.50 -33.15
N VAL A 416 -9.05 -25.42 -32.06
CA VAL A 416 -7.98 -26.37 -31.73
C VAL A 416 -8.55 -27.77 -31.48
N LYS A 417 -9.63 -27.91 -30.72
CA LYS A 417 -10.30 -29.20 -30.48
C LYS A 417 -10.74 -29.85 -31.80
N GLN A 418 -11.30 -29.07 -32.72
CA GLN A 418 -11.69 -29.56 -34.04
C GLN A 418 -10.48 -29.97 -34.88
N ALA A 419 -9.41 -29.16 -34.88
CA ALA A 419 -8.18 -29.48 -35.58
C ALA A 419 -7.50 -30.76 -35.05
N VAL A 420 -7.47 -30.94 -33.73
CA VAL A 420 -6.96 -32.16 -33.07
C VAL A 420 -7.80 -33.38 -33.44
N ALA A 421 -9.12 -33.26 -33.47
CA ALA A 421 -10.00 -34.35 -33.88
C ALA A 421 -9.82 -34.72 -35.37
N ALA A 422 -9.66 -33.74 -36.24
CA ALA A 422 -9.50 -33.95 -37.68
C ALA A 422 -8.13 -34.50 -38.09
N ALA A 423 -7.07 -34.26 -37.29
CA ALA A 423 -5.71 -34.71 -37.61
C ALA A 423 -5.56 -36.24 -37.63
N GLY A 424 -6.45 -36.99 -36.97
CA GLY A 424 -6.44 -38.46 -36.92
C GLY A 424 -5.17 -39.04 -36.26
N ASN A 425 -4.95 -40.35 -36.44
CA ASN A 425 -3.81 -41.08 -35.83
C ASN A 425 -2.68 -41.43 -36.81
N SER A 426 -2.87 -41.31 -38.13
CA SER A 426 -2.02 -42.03 -39.10
C SER A 426 -1.25 -41.17 -40.11
N GLY A 427 -1.11 -39.85 -39.92
CA GLY A 427 -0.28 -39.00 -40.81
C GLY A 427 -0.66 -39.00 -42.30
N THR A 428 -1.78 -39.61 -42.67
CA THR A 428 -2.31 -39.74 -44.05
C THR A 428 -3.41 -38.73 -44.36
N THR A 429 -3.86 -37.97 -43.36
CA THR A 429 -4.83 -36.88 -43.52
C THR A 429 -4.16 -35.66 -44.18
N PRO A 430 -4.92 -34.77 -44.85
CA PRO A 430 -4.37 -33.51 -45.38
C PRO A 430 -3.62 -32.71 -44.31
N LEU A 431 -2.63 -31.91 -44.74
CA LEU A 431 -1.87 -31.04 -43.84
C LEU A 431 -2.85 -30.07 -43.11
N PRO A 432 -2.84 -30.01 -41.76
CA PRO A 432 -3.76 -29.14 -41.03
C PRO A 432 -3.61 -27.65 -41.39
N GLY A 433 -4.71 -26.91 -41.32
CA GLY A 433 -4.71 -25.45 -41.48
C GLY A 433 -4.06 -24.74 -40.31
N ALA A 434 -3.50 -23.54 -40.56
CA ALA A 434 -3.04 -22.67 -39.48
C ALA A 434 -4.26 -22.14 -38.70
N PRO A 435 -4.17 -22.01 -37.35
CA PRO A 435 -5.25 -21.46 -36.56
C PRO A 435 -5.48 -19.99 -36.89
N THR A 436 -6.74 -19.55 -36.76
CA THR A 436 -7.17 -18.20 -37.14
C THR A 436 -7.66 -17.38 -35.95
N GLN A 437 -8.06 -18.05 -34.85
CA GLN A 437 -8.61 -17.39 -33.69
C GLN A 437 -7.51 -16.89 -32.74
N GLN A 438 -7.71 -15.69 -32.21
CA GLN A 438 -6.81 -15.02 -31.27
C GLN A 438 -6.71 -15.80 -29.95
N ALA A 439 -5.49 -15.95 -29.43
CA ALA A 439 -5.22 -16.70 -28.21
C ALA A 439 -5.28 -15.85 -26.93
N TRP A 440 -5.14 -14.52 -27.05
CA TRP A 440 -4.85 -13.63 -25.91
C TRP A 440 -5.98 -12.65 -25.59
N SER A 441 -6.09 -12.26 -24.31
CA SER A 441 -7.11 -11.33 -23.85
C SER A 441 -6.82 -9.88 -24.21
N SER A 442 -7.88 -9.13 -24.51
CA SER A 442 -7.85 -7.68 -24.67
C SER A 442 -8.11 -6.91 -23.37
N THR A 443 -8.37 -7.61 -22.26
CA THR A 443 -8.62 -6.99 -20.95
C THR A 443 -7.39 -6.17 -20.50
N PRO A 444 -7.59 -4.91 -20.05
CA PRO A 444 -6.52 -4.11 -19.49
C PRO A 444 -5.84 -4.79 -18.29
N LEU A 445 -4.50 -4.85 -18.28
CA LEU A 445 -3.73 -5.52 -17.23
C LEU A 445 -3.18 -4.58 -16.15
N LEU A 446 -2.77 -3.38 -16.52
CA LEU A 446 -2.04 -2.45 -15.65
C LEU A 446 -2.87 -1.20 -15.31
N PRO A 447 -2.86 -0.74 -14.04
CA PRO A 447 -3.48 0.52 -13.63
C PRO A 447 -2.58 1.71 -13.98
N LEU A 448 -2.54 2.10 -15.26
CA LEU A 448 -1.58 3.07 -15.80
C LEU A 448 -1.57 4.42 -15.06
N GLU A 449 -2.72 4.94 -14.63
CA GLU A 449 -2.80 6.20 -13.89
C GLU A 449 -2.08 6.14 -12.53
N THR A 450 -2.20 5.01 -11.83
CA THR A 450 -1.48 4.77 -10.57
C THR A 450 0.02 4.64 -10.83
N LEU A 451 0.40 3.87 -11.87
CA LEU A 451 1.81 3.65 -12.22
C LEU A 451 2.53 4.96 -12.62
N ARG A 452 1.82 5.93 -13.22
CA ARG A 452 2.37 7.24 -13.59
C ARG A 452 2.74 8.11 -12.39
N LYS A 453 2.04 7.96 -11.27
CA LYS A 453 2.27 8.73 -10.03
C LYS A 453 3.23 8.04 -9.06
N LEU A 454 3.63 6.82 -9.38
CA LEU A 454 4.39 5.95 -8.50
C LEU A 454 5.82 6.48 -8.33
N ASP A 455 6.23 6.68 -7.07
CA ASP A 455 7.62 6.96 -6.68
C ASP A 455 8.07 5.86 -5.70
N ILE A 456 8.73 4.82 -6.22
CA ILE A 456 9.16 3.64 -5.47
C ILE A 456 10.63 3.33 -5.77
N GLU A 457 11.39 3.02 -4.73
CA GLU A 457 12.64 2.27 -4.84
C GLU A 457 12.56 1.07 -3.90
N ALA A 458 12.69 -0.14 -4.44
CA ALA A 458 12.53 -1.37 -3.70
C ALA A 458 13.69 -2.32 -3.97
N ALA A 459 14.28 -2.85 -2.90
CA ALA A 459 15.19 -3.97 -2.90
C ALA A 459 14.65 -5.04 -1.93
N ILE A 460 14.18 -6.17 -2.46
CA ILE A 460 13.54 -7.23 -1.69
C ILE A 460 14.31 -8.53 -1.95
N GLY A 461 14.82 -9.16 -0.88
CA GLY A 461 15.34 -10.51 -0.90
C GLY A 461 14.38 -11.46 -0.17
N LEU A 462 14.09 -12.63 -0.74
CA LEU A 462 13.23 -13.65 -0.17
C LEU A 462 13.94 -14.99 -0.22
N GLY A 463 13.92 -15.77 0.86
CA GLY A 463 14.38 -17.16 0.82
C GLY A 463 13.53 -18.00 -0.14
N GLN A 464 12.22 -17.77 -0.16
CA GLN A 464 11.30 -18.36 -1.13
C GLN A 464 10.19 -17.39 -1.56
N LEU A 465 9.90 -17.31 -2.85
CA LEU A 465 8.75 -16.60 -3.41
C LEU A 465 7.90 -17.60 -4.20
N THR A 466 6.64 -17.78 -3.83
CA THR A 466 5.68 -18.51 -4.66
C THR A 466 4.93 -17.50 -5.53
N LEU A 467 5.03 -17.65 -6.85
CA LEU A 467 4.35 -16.81 -7.84
C LEU A 467 3.86 -17.66 -9.01
N SER A 468 2.57 -17.59 -9.34
CA SER A 468 1.94 -18.42 -10.37
C SER A 468 2.22 -19.92 -10.17
N LYS A 469 2.18 -20.38 -8.92
CA LYS A 469 2.48 -21.74 -8.44
C LYS A 469 3.94 -22.16 -8.61
N LEU A 470 4.82 -21.25 -9.03
CA LEU A 470 6.24 -21.51 -9.18
C LEU A 470 6.97 -21.17 -7.87
N PRO A 471 7.66 -22.14 -7.24
CA PRO A 471 8.47 -21.89 -6.06
C PRO A 471 9.84 -21.35 -6.50
N ILE A 472 10.03 -20.04 -6.39
CA ILE A 472 11.30 -19.38 -6.67
C ILE A 472 12.11 -19.31 -5.37
N GLU A 473 13.24 -19.99 -5.32
CA GLU A 473 14.18 -19.95 -4.20
C GLU A 473 15.17 -18.78 -4.38
N ASP A 474 15.66 -18.23 -3.27
CA ASP A 474 16.63 -17.12 -3.23
C ASP A 474 16.24 -15.92 -4.13
N ALA A 475 14.94 -15.63 -4.18
CA ALA A 475 14.35 -14.54 -4.96
C ALA A 475 14.94 -13.19 -4.57
N ARG A 476 15.43 -12.44 -5.56
CA ARG A 476 15.89 -11.06 -5.39
C ARG A 476 15.24 -10.14 -6.42
N ILE A 477 14.67 -9.06 -5.91
CA ILE A 477 13.88 -8.09 -6.67
C ILE A 477 14.48 -6.71 -6.42
N ALA A 478 14.87 -6.02 -7.49
CA ALA A 478 15.30 -4.62 -7.45
C ALA A 478 14.47 -3.82 -8.47
N LEU A 479 13.66 -2.90 -7.98
CA LEU A 479 12.70 -2.12 -8.77
C LEU A 479 12.85 -0.64 -8.44
N THR A 480 12.79 0.21 -9.47
CA THR A 480 12.57 1.65 -9.31
C THR A 480 11.40 2.08 -10.17
N ALA A 481 10.51 2.91 -9.64
CA ALA A 481 9.42 3.55 -10.34
C ALA A 481 9.47 5.04 -10.06
N LYS A 482 9.46 5.88 -11.09
CA LYS A 482 9.41 7.33 -10.93
C LYS A 482 8.77 7.98 -12.15
N ASP A 483 7.77 8.82 -11.92
CA ASP A 483 7.11 9.64 -12.96
C ASP A 483 6.69 8.82 -14.20
N GLY A 484 6.15 7.62 -13.97
CA GLY A 484 5.69 6.70 -15.02
C GLY A 484 6.78 5.89 -15.73
N LEU A 485 8.04 5.99 -15.33
CA LEU A 485 9.11 5.09 -15.76
C LEU A 485 9.38 4.04 -14.68
N LEU A 486 9.05 2.78 -14.97
CA LEU A 486 9.28 1.65 -14.09
C LEU A 486 10.42 0.82 -14.65
N THR A 487 11.44 0.57 -13.84
CA THR A 487 12.62 -0.22 -14.21
C THR A 487 12.82 -1.33 -13.19
N LEU A 488 12.58 -2.57 -13.61
CA LEU A 488 12.99 -3.76 -12.91
C LEU A 488 14.47 -3.99 -13.23
N LYS A 489 15.33 -3.49 -12.34
CA LYS A 489 16.79 -3.63 -12.46
C LYS A 489 17.19 -5.10 -12.44
N GLU A 490 16.47 -5.88 -11.63
CA GLU A 490 16.68 -7.32 -11.51
C GLU A 490 15.48 -8.01 -10.86
N LEU A 491 15.07 -9.14 -11.43
CA LEU A 491 14.34 -10.21 -10.78
C LEU A 491 15.11 -11.50 -11.05
N ARG A 492 15.71 -12.11 -10.01
CA ARG A 492 16.45 -13.37 -10.13
C ARG A 492 16.10 -14.36 -9.04
N GLY A 493 16.36 -15.63 -9.28
CA GLY A 493 16.25 -16.70 -8.30
C GLY A 493 16.44 -18.07 -8.95
N ASP A 494 16.31 -19.10 -8.12
CA ASP A 494 16.40 -20.48 -8.52
C ASP A 494 14.99 -21.07 -8.68
N LEU A 495 14.78 -21.86 -9.73
CA LEU A 495 13.50 -22.45 -10.04
C LEU A 495 13.71 -23.90 -10.47
N HIS A 496 13.31 -24.85 -9.61
CA HIS A 496 13.47 -26.29 -9.82
C HIS A 496 14.91 -26.70 -10.19
N GLY A 497 15.91 -26.06 -9.58
CA GLY A 497 17.34 -26.35 -9.80
C GLY A 497 17.96 -25.70 -11.04
N GLY A 498 17.21 -24.88 -11.79
CA GLY A 498 17.75 -23.96 -12.78
C GLY A 498 17.73 -22.52 -12.27
N GLU A 499 18.44 -21.63 -12.95
CA GLU A 499 18.55 -20.21 -12.59
C GLU A 499 17.78 -19.35 -13.58
N PHE A 500 17.17 -18.27 -13.12
CA PHE A 500 16.65 -17.23 -14.00
C PHE A 500 17.03 -15.83 -13.54
N ALA A 501 17.12 -14.92 -14.51
CA ALA A 501 17.24 -13.49 -14.29
C ALA A 501 16.42 -12.74 -15.33
N VAL A 502 15.73 -11.68 -14.91
CA VAL A 502 14.93 -10.82 -15.78
C VAL A 502 15.26 -9.37 -15.46
N ARG A 503 15.49 -8.57 -16.50
CA ARG A 503 15.46 -7.11 -16.41
C ARG A 503 14.36 -6.59 -17.32
N SER A 504 13.62 -5.58 -16.88
CA SER A 504 12.56 -4.98 -17.70
C SER A 504 12.41 -3.49 -17.44
N GLN A 505 11.84 -2.80 -18.43
CA GLN A 505 11.46 -1.41 -18.31
C GLN A 505 10.07 -1.22 -18.91
N LEU A 506 9.16 -0.63 -18.12
CA LEU A 506 7.85 -0.19 -18.56
C LEU A 506 7.84 1.34 -18.55
N ASP A 507 7.66 1.92 -19.73
CA ASP A 507 7.40 3.34 -19.91
C ASP A 507 5.90 3.59 -20.07
N ALA A 508 5.27 4.05 -19.00
CA ALA A 508 3.84 4.35 -18.94
C ALA A 508 3.53 5.83 -19.29
N ARG A 509 4.55 6.65 -19.61
CA ARG A 509 4.37 8.08 -19.93
C ARG A 509 3.59 8.31 -21.23
N PRO A 510 3.82 7.52 -22.31
CA PRO A 510 3.00 7.63 -23.52
C PRO A 510 1.57 7.12 -23.30
N ALA A 511 0.66 7.49 -24.21
CA ALA A 511 -0.72 6.99 -24.20
C ALA A 511 -0.78 5.46 -24.43
N ILE A 512 0.10 4.94 -25.29
CA ILE A 512 0.31 3.50 -25.49
C ILE A 512 1.61 3.15 -24.76
N PRO A 513 1.56 2.48 -23.61
CA PRO A 513 2.77 2.20 -22.82
C PRO A 513 3.68 1.22 -23.56
N VAL A 514 4.98 1.31 -23.30
CA VAL A 514 6.00 0.49 -23.96
C VAL A 514 6.74 -0.34 -22.92
N LEU A 515 6.88 -1.65 -23.18
CA LEU A 515 7.57 -2.60 -22.32
C LEU A 515 8.77 -3.19 -23.06
N SER A 516 9.94 -3.20 -22.43
CA SER A 516 11.08 -4.01 -22.83
C SER A 516 11.46 -5.00 -21.75
N ALA A 517 11.94 -6.18 -22.15
CA ALA A 517 12.34 -7.24 -21.24
C ALA A 517 13.53 -8.04 -21.79
N THR A 518 14.45 -8.42 -20.91
CA THR A 518 15.61 -9.25 -21.22
C THR A 518 15.66 -10.47 -20.28
N PRO A 519 14.81 -11.49 -20.51
CA PRO A 519 14.83 -12.70 -19.72
C PRO A 519 16.04 -13.58 -20.08
N GLN A 520 16.63 -14.18 -19.05
CA GLN A 520 17.71 -15.13 -19.13
C GLN A 520 17.37 -16.35 -18.27
N PHE A 521 17.27 -17.52 -18.88
CA PHE A 521 17.04 -18.79 -18.21
C PHE A 521 18.25 -19.69 -18.41
N LYS A 522 18.62 -20.42 -17.37
CA LYS A 522 19.68 -21.42 -17.41
C LYS A 522 19.17 -22.70 -16.79
N ARG A 523 19.17 -23.78 -17.57
CA ARG A 523 18.82 -25.14 -17.16
C ARG A 523 17.46 -25.24 -16.47
N ILE A 524 16.48 -24.45 -16.89
CA ILE A 524 15.14 -24.48 -16.30
C ILE A 524 14.39 -25.72 -16.80
N PRO A 525 13.85 -26.59 -15.93
CA PRO A 525 13.05 -27.73 -16.36
C PRO A 525 11.74 -27.27 -17.02
N LEU A 526 11.66 -27.37 -18.35
CA LEU A 526 10.53 -26.84 -19.12
C LEU A 526 9.21 -27.48 -18.71
N GLU A 527 9.22 -28.78 -18.39
CA GLU A 527 8.02 -29.48 -17.95
C GLU A 527 7.39 -28.85 -16.70
N LYS A 528 8.19 -28.34 -15.76
CA LYS A 528 7.69 -27.77 -14.51
C LYS A 528 6.98 -26.43 -14.75
N LEU A 529 7.48 -25.64 -15.70
CA LEU A 529 6.82 -24.40 -16.11
C LEU A 529 5.46 -24.65 -16.76
N ILE A 530 5.32 -25.72 -17.54
CA ILE A 530 4.07 -26.08 -18.20
C ILE A 530 3.09 -26.71 -17.19
N GLU A 531 3.57 -27.64 -16.36
CA GLU A 531 2.80 -28.31 -15.31
C GLU A 531 2.23 -27.32 -14.27
N ALA A 532 2.95 -26.24 -13.95
CA ALA A 532 2.47 -25.19 -13.05
C ALA A 532 1.18 -24.51 -13.55
N ARG A 533 0.93 -24.51 -14.87
CA ARG A 533 -0.31 -24.03 -15.49
C ARG A 533 -1.44 -25.07 -15.55
N GLY A 534 -1.19 -26.29 -15.07
CA GLY A 534 -2.13 -27.40 -15.13
C GLY A 534 -2.17 -28.10 -16.49
N GLU A 535 -1.15 -27.90 -17.32
CA GLU A 535 -1.03 -28.49 -18.67
C GLU A 535 -0.05 -29.66 -18.69
N LYS A 536 -0.26 -30.61 -19.61
CA LYS A 536 0.68 -31.72 -19.83
C LYS A 536 1.79 -31.27 -20.78
N ALA A 537 3.04 -31.38 -20.34
CA ALA A 537 4.19 -30.99 -21.15
C ALA A 537 4.38 -31.92 -22.38
N PRO A 538 4.31 -31.40 -23.62
CA PRO A 538 4.58 -32.19 -24.84
C PRO A 538 6.07 -32.42 -25.06
N VAL A 539 6.91 -31.59 -24.45
CA VAL A 539 8.37 -31.64 -24.51
C VAL A 539 8.92 -31.44 -23.11
N ARG A 540 9.93 -32.25 -22.77
CA ARG A 540 10.68 -32.17 -21.51
C ARG A 540 12.13 -31.83 -21.79
N GLY A 541 12.82 -31.26 -20.81
CA GLY A 541 14.26 -30.96 -20.90
C GLY A 541 14.67 -29.70 -20.14
N LEU A 542 15.98 -29.43 -20.16
CA LEU A 542 16.58 -28.27 -19.48
C LEU A 542 16.73 -27.10 -20.45
N LEU A 543 15.94 -26.06 -20.27
CA LEU A 543 15.88 -24.87 -21.12
C LEU A 543 16.94 -23.84 -20.70
N ASP A 544 17.80 -23.47 -21.64
CA ASP A 544 18.53 -22.22 -21.64
C ASP A 544 17.83 -21.25 -22.62
N LEU A 545 17.59 -20.01 -22.19
CA LEU A 545 16.95 -18.97 -23.00
C LEU A 545 17.66 -17.63 -22.76
N ASN A 546 17.95 -16.90 -23.83
CA ASN A 546 18.28 -15.49 -23.76
C ASN A 546 17.42 -14.73 -24.76
N ALA A 547 16.75 -13.67 -24.32
CA ALA A 547 15.93 -12.83 -25.20
C ALA A 547 16.13 -11.34 -24.93
N ASP A 548 15.88 -10.54 -25.97
CA ASP A 548 15.70 -9.09 -25.91
C ASP A 548 14.40 -8.78 -26.64
N LEU A 549 13.40 -8.36 -25.87
CA LEU A 549 12.01 -8.22 -26.32
C LEU A 549 11.53 -6.79 -26.07
N ARG A 550 10.74 -6.27 -27.01
CA ARG A 550 10.04 -5.01 -26.90
C ARG A 550 8.60 -5.18 -27.38
N THR A 551 7.67 -4.56 -26.67
CA THR A 551 6.25 -4.54 -27.03
C THR A 551 5.56 -3.27 -26.53
N GLN A 552 4.29 -3.08 -26.88
CA GLN A 552 3.49 -1.92 -26.50
C GLN A 552 2.02 -2.28 -26.23
N GLY A 553 1.32 -1.41 -25.49
CA GLY A 553 -0.08 -1.58 -25.11
C GLY A 553 -0.25 -2.12 -23.69
N ASN A 554 -1.51 -2.36 -23.29
CA ASN A 554 -1.86 -2.71 -21.91
C ASN A 554 -2.76 -3.95 -21.83
N SER A 555 -2.55 -4.94 -22.67
CA SER A 555 -3.28 -6.22 -22.65
C SER A 555 -2.40 -7.32 -23.23
N GLU A 556 -2.70 -8.58 -22.91
CA GLU A 556 -1.96 -9.73 -23.44
C GLU A 556 -1.95 -9.70 -24.98
N LYS A 557 -3.12 -9.45 -25.58
CA LYS A 557 -3.27 -9.31 -27.03
C LYS A 557 -2.38 -8.21 -27.59
N ALA A 558 -2.40 -7.02 -27.00
CA ALA A 558 -1.59 -5.90 -27.50
C ALA A 558 -0.09 -6.22 -27.37
N TRP A 559 0.31 -6.83 -26.25
CA TRP A 559 1.69 -7.22 -26.03
C TRP A 559 2.18 -8.27 -27.03
N ILE A 560 1.35 -9.22 -27.41
CA ILE A 560 1.74 -10.23 -28.40
C ILE A 560 1.69 -9.66 -29.82
N ASP A 561 0.64 -8.92 -30.18
CA ASP A 561 0.49 -8.32 -31.52
C ASP A 561 1.65 -7.37 -31.86
N ALA A 562 2.19 -6.67 -30.86
CA ALA A 562 3.31 -5.73 -31.03
C ALA A 562 4.66 -6.27 -30.55
N LEU A 563 4.77 -7.58 -30.28
CA LEU A 563 6.02 -8.19 -29.83
C LEU A 563 7.07 -8.17 -30.93
N ASN A 564 8.21 -7.57 -30.63
CA ASN A 564 9.37 -7.47 -31.51
C ASN A 564 10.65 -7.77 -30.71
N GLY A 565 11.70 -8.27 -31.37
CA GLY A 565 12.97 -8.55 -30.71
C GLY A 565 13.62 -9.84 -31.20
N ASN A 566 14.60 -10.33 -30.44
CA ASN A 566 15.31 -11.57 -30.75
C ASN A 566 15.39 -12.47 -29.52
N ALA A 567 15.44 -13.78 -29.73
CA ALA A 567 15.78 -14.75 -28.70
C ALA A 567 16.67 -15.86 -29.26
N SER A 568 17.36 -16.54 -28.36
CA SER A 568 18.08 -17.79 -28.62
C SER A 568 17.74 -18.76 -27.51
N PHE A 569 17.55 -20.02 -27.87
CA PHE A 569 17.23 -21.07 -26.90
C PHE A 569 18.02 -22.33 -27.20
N SER A 570 18.28 -23.09 -26.15
CA SER A 570 18.68 -24.50 -26.24
C SER A 570 17.92 -25.30 -25.19
N LEU A 571 17.57 -26.52 -25.54
CA LEU A 571 16.87 -27.47 -24.69
C LEU A 571 17.70 -28.74 -24.68
N ASN A 572 18.30 -29.04 -23.54
CA ASN A 572 19.27 -30.13 -23.39
C ASN A 572 18.63 -31.33 -22.68
N ASN A 573 19.11 -32.54 -22.98
CA ASN A 573 18.67 -33.79 -22.38
C ASN A 573 17.14 -33.94 -22.42
N GLY A 574 16.56 -33.67 -23.58
CA GLY A 574 15.13 -33.55 -23.71
C GLY A 574 14.44 -34.80 -24.20
N MET A 575 13.11 -34.76 -24.15
CA MET A 575 12.25 -35.86 -24.58
C MET A 575 10.96 -35.31 -25.18
N LEU A 576 10.62 -35.79 -26.39
CA LEU A 576 9.33 -35.57 -27.02
C LEU A 576 8.35 -36.62 -26.47
N VAL A 577 7.30 -36.17 -25.78
CA VAL A 577 6.34 -37.05 -25.11
C VAL A 577 5.27 -37.52 -26.09
N ASP A 578 4.94 -38.80 -26.04
CA ASP A 578 3.94 -39.47 -26.88
C ASP A 578 4.19 -39.30 -28.40
N ALA A 579 5.46 -39.12 -28.80
CA ALA A 579 5.91 -39.05 -30.18
C ALA A 579 7.12 -39.98 -30.39
N ASN A 580 6.89 -41.21 -30.88
CA ASN A 580 7.96 -42.16 -31.18
C ASN A 580 8.46 -42.04 -32.63
N LEU A 581 9.34 -41.06 -32.88
CA LEU A 581 9.93 -40.80 -34.19
C LEU A 581 10.83 -41.95 -34.67
N GLU A 582 11.55 -42.61 -33.76
CA GLU A 582 12.38 -43.77 -34.09
C GLU A 582 11.56 -44.91 -34.68
N GLN A 583 10.43 -45.25 -34.05
CA GLN A 583 9.51 -46.27 -34.55
C GLN A 583 8.88 -45.87 -35.89
N GLN A 584 8.45 -44.62 -36.03
CA GLN A 584 7.89 -44.12 -37.29
C GLN A 584 8.91 -44.21 -38.43
N LEU A 585 10.16 -43.85 -38.16
CA LEU A 585 11.24 -43.97 -39.12
C LEU A 585 11.55 -45.43 -39.46
N CYS A 586 11.65 -46.30 -38.45
CA CYS A 586 11.87 -47.74 -38.59
C CYS A 586 10.76 -48.39 -39.44
N GLN A 587 9.50 -48.02 -39.22
CA GLN A 587 8.37 -48.46 -40.06
C GLN A 587 8.49 -47.97 -41.51
N GLY A 588 8.91 -46.72 -41.71
CA GLY A 588 9.20 -46.19 -43.05
C GLY A 588 10.32 -46.96 -43.76
N ILE A 589 11.44 -47.21 -43.08
CA ILE A 589 12.58 -47.96 -43.60
C ILE A 589 12.22 -49.41 -43.89
N ALA A 590 11.50 -50.09 -42.98
CA ALA A 590 11.04 -51.46 -43.18
C ALA A 590 10.15 -51.57 -44.43
N THR A 591 9.26 -50.60 -44.63
CA THR A 591 8.43 -50.49 -45.84
C THR A 591 9.29 -50.34 -47.10
N LEU A 592 10.30 -49.46 -47.07
CA LEU A 592 11.24 -49.26 -48.18
C LEU A 592 12.12 -50.50 -48.45
N ASN A 593 12.48 -51.23 -47.40
CA ASN A 593 13.21 -52.50 -47.45
C ASN A 593 12.31 -53.69 -47.82
N ARG A 594 10.98 -53.48 -47.93
CA ARG A 594 9.97 -54.53 -48.15
C ARG A 594 10.03 -55.65 -47.11
N LYS A 595 10.33 -55.31 -45.86
CA LYS A 595 10.35 -56.22 -44.71
C LYS A 595 9.26 -55.82 -43.71
N SER A 596 8.71 -56.80 -42.99
CA SER A 596 7.83 -56.56 -41.85
C SER A 596 8.63 -56.41 -40.57
N LEU A 597 8.20 -55.53 -39.67
CA LEU A 597 8.76 -55.42 -38.33
C LEU A 597 8.45 -56.69 -37.53
N SER A 598 9.42 -57.14 -36.74
CA SER A 598 9.41 -58.37 -35.95
C SER A 598 9.36 -58.11 -34.44
N GLY A 599 9.67 -56.89 -33.98
CA GLY A 599 9.65 -56.50 -32.56
C GLY A 599 8.57 -55.48 -32.18
N GLU A 600 8.30 -55.37 -30.87
CA GLU A 600 7.45 -54.32 -30.31
C GLU A 600 8.14 -52.94 -30.34
N PRO A 601 7.39 -51.83 -30.46
CA PRO A 601 7.96 -50.48 -30.44
C PRO A 601 8.78 -50.20 -29.18
N ARG A 602 9.98 -49.63 -29.34
CA ARG A 602 10.77 -49.15 -28.20
C ARG A 602 10.13 -47.89 -27.64
N GLY A 603 9.33 -48.04 -26.59
CA GLY A 603 8.71 -46.93 -25.88
C GLY A 603 7.71 -46.12 -26.71
N LYS A 604 7.24 -45.01 -26.14
CA LYS A 604 6.25 -44.12 -26.74
C LYS A 604 6.77 -42.70 -26.97
N ASP A 605 7.94 -42.39 -26.40
CA ASP A 605 8.57 -41.08 -26.38
C ASP A 605 9.83 -41.10 -27.25
N THR A 606 10.34 -39.94 -27.67
CA THR A 606 11.63 -39.83 -28.38
C THR A 606 12.60 -38.93 -27.63
N PRO A 607 13.72 -39.46 -27.10
CA PRO A 607 14.75 -38.66 -26.47
C PRO A 607 15.54 -37.85 -27.52
N PHE A 608 16.04 -36.69 -27.12
CA PHE A 608 16.98 -35.89 -27.91
C PHE A 608 18.08 -35.33 -27.01
N GLU A 609 19.30 -35.22 -27.54
CA GLU A 609 20.45 -34.68 -26.81
C GLU A 609 20.32 -33.16 -26.64
N GLU A 610 19.98 -32.48 -27.74
CA GLU A 610 19.92 -31.02 -27.81
C GLU A 610 18.90 -30.58 -28.86
N LEU A 611 18.14 -29.54 -28.56
CA LEU A 611 17.29 -28.78 -29.48
C LEU A 611 17.60 -27.30 -29.32
N HIS A 612 18.08 -26.62 -30.37
CA HIS A 612 18.43 -25.20 -30.31
C HIS A 612 17.96 -24.42 -31.54
N GLY A 613 17.92 -23.10 -31.41
CA GLY A 613 17.62 -22.19 -32.51
C GLY A 613 17.60 -20.73 -32.09
N SER A 614 17.54 -19.84 -33.07
CA SER A 614 17.34 -18.40 -32.91
C SER A 614 15.93 -18.00 -33.38
N LEU A 615 15.32 -17.06 -32.66
CA LEU A 615 14.00 -16.52 -32.93
C LEU A 615 14.10 -15.02 -33.20
N LYS A 616 13.50 -14.56 -34.30
CA LYS A 616 13.26 -13.14 -34.55
C LYS A 616 11.77 -12.86 -34.47
N PHE A 617 11.36 -12.05 -33.52
CA PHE A 617 9.97 -11.61 -33.36
C PHE A 617 9.71 -10.38 -34.20
N THR A 618 8.66 -10.41 -35.01
CA THR A 618 8.17 -9.26 -35.77
C THR A 618 6.64 -9.23 -35.67
N ASN A 619 6.10 -8.27 -34.92
CA ASN A 619 4.67 -8.08 -34.68
C ASN A 619 3.94 -9.38 -34.30
N GLY A 620 4.49 -10.09 -33.31
CA GLY A 620 3.92 -11.33 -32.77
C GLY A 620 4.22 -12.60 -33.57
N VAL A 621 4.93 -12.52 -34.69
CA VAL A 621 5.39 -13.70 -35.45
C VAL A 621 6.85 -13.96 -35.13
N ALA A 622 7.16 -15.14 -34.59
CA ALA A 622 8.49 -15.61 -34.28
C ALA A 622 9.05 -16.43 -35.45
N SER A 623 9.95 -15.85 -36.25
CA SER A 623 10.66 -16.56 -37.32
C SER A 623 11.88 -17.28 -36.77
N ASN A 624 12.08 -18.53 -37.16
CA ASN A 624 13.20 -19.37 -36.75
C ASN A 624 13.89 -19.94 -38.00
N PRO A 625 15.09 -19.45 -38.38
CA PRO A 625 15.76 -19.87 -39.61
C PRO A 625 16.68 -21.09 -39.44
N ASP A 626 16.96 -21.50 -38.20
CA ASP A 626 18.07 -22.36 -37.84
C ASP A 626 17.72 -23.35 -36.72
N LEU A 627 16.47 -23.82 -36.67
CA LEU A 627 16.08 -24.87 -35.72
C LEU A 627 16.95 -26.11 -35.97
N LYS A 628 17.52 -26.67 -34.91
CA LYS A 628 18.26 -27.91 -35.00
C LYS A 628 18.02 -28.79 -33.78
N ALA A 629 17.73 -30.06 -34.02
CA ALA A 629 17.64 -31.09 -33.00
C ALA A 629 18.64 -32.21 -33.29
N ARG A 630 19.31 -32.70 -32.25
CA ARG A 630 20.13 -33.92 -32.31
C ARG A 630 19.43 -35.03 -31.55
N ILE A 631 19.00 -36.04 -32.29
CA ILE A 631 18.43 -37.28 -31.77
C ILE A 631 19.46 -38.39 -32.04
N PRO A 632 19.63 -39.40 -31.18
CA PRO A 632 20.53 -40.51 -31.48
C PRO A 632 20.30 -41.11 -32.88
N GLY A 633 21.32 -40.99 -33.76
CA GLY A 633 21.26 -41.47 -35.15
C GLY A 633 20.55 -40.55 -36.16
N LEU A 634 19.98 -39.43 -35.72
CA LEU A 634 19.23 -38.48 -36.56
C LEU A 634 19.59 -37.02 -36.25
N THR A 635 19.86 -36.25 -37.29
CA THR A 635 19.88 -34.79 -37.20
C THR A 635 18.61 -34.23 -37.81
N VAL A 636 17.92 -33.35 -37.08
CA VAL A 636 16.72 -32.65 -37.55
C VAL A 636 17.09 -31.18 -37.75
N ASN A 637 16.95 -30.68 -38.97
CA ASN A 637 17.07 -29.25 -39.28
C ASN A 637 15.67 -28.69 -39.53
N GLY A 638 15.42 -27.43 -39.20
CA GLY A 638 14.15 -26.80 -39.51
C GLY A 638 14.24 -25.29 -39.70
N ASP A 639 13.38 -24.78 -40.57
CA ASP A 639 13.16 -23.36 -40.77
C ASP A 639 11.65 -23.09 -40.83
N GLY A 640 11.20 -22.02 -40.20
CA GLY A 640 9.77 -21.73 -40.13
C GLY A 640 9.41 -20.52 -39.31
N ALA A 641 8.14 -20.47 -38.93
CA ALA A 641 7.62 -19.44 -38.04
C ALA A 641 6.55 -19.98 -37.11
N VAL A 642 6.48 -19.38 -35.92
CA VAL A 642 5.36 -19.50 -34.98
C VAL A 642 4.64 -18.16 -34.92
N ASP A 643 3.37 -18.13 -35.29
CA ASP A 643 2.50 -16.99 -35.04
C ASP A 643 1.96 -17.07 -33.62
N LEU A 644 2.52 -16.26 -32.70
CA LEU A 644 2.14 -16.28 -31.29
C LEU A 644 0.73 -15.75 -31.07
N ARG A 645 0.20 -14.91 -31.97
CA ARG A 645 -1.14 -14.30 -31.83
C ARG A 645 -2.24 -15.37 -31.87
N VAL A 646 -2.00 -16.43 -32.62
CA VAL A 646 -2.94 -17.54 -32.80
C VAL A 646 -2.36 -18.87 -32.31
N LEU A 647 -1.16 -18.87 -31.72
CA LEU A 647 -0.41 -20.06 -31.32
C LEU A 647 -0.36 -21.13 -32.42
N GLY A 648 0.00 -20.69 -33.63
CA GLY A 648 0.11 -21.52 -34.83
C GLY A 648 1.55 -21.66 -35.32
N MET A 649 1.90 -22.82 -35.88
CA MET A 649 3.21 -23.06 -36.50
C MET A 649 3.09 -23.39 -38.00
N ASP A 650 4.09 -23.00 -38.79
CA ASP A 650 4.39 -23.53 -40.13
C ASP A 650 5.91 -23.66 -40.26
N TYR A 651 6.38 -24.90 -40.20
CA TYR A 651 7.80 -25.26 -40.26
C TYR A 651 8.06 -26.22 -41.41
N ARG A 652 9.20 -26.04 -42.06
CA ARG A 652 9.84 -27.06 -42.89
C ARG A 652 10.87 -27.75 -42.02
N VAL A 653 10.85 -29.07 -42.02
CA VAL A 653 11.71 -29.90 -41.17
C VAL A 653 12.39 -30.93 -42.04
N GLY A 654 13.71 -30.94 -42.06
CA GLY A 654 14.53 -31.92 -42.75
C GLY A 654 15.10 -32.92 -41.76
N ILE A 655 14.78 -34.21 -41.91
CA ILE A 655 15.36 -35.28 -41.10
C ILE A 655 16.51 -35.93 -41.87
N VAL A 656 17.72 -35.79 -41.37
CA VAL A 656 18.92 -36.43 -41.91
C VAL A 656 19.23 -37.68 -41.10
N ILE A 657 19.28 -38.82 -41.79
CA ILE A 657 19.66 -40.10 -41.17
C ILE A 657 21.18 -40.20 -41.20
N GLU A 658 21.83 -40.26 -40.04
CA GLU A 658 23.30 -40.29 -39.93
C GLU A 658 23.88 -41.71 -39.99
N GLY A 659 23.01 -42.73 -39.97
CA GLY A 659 23.37 -44.13 -39.91
C GLY A 659 23.47 -44.63 -38.47
N ASP A 660 22.95 -45.82 -38.20
CA ASP A 660 22.98 -46.41 -36.86
C ASP A 660 24.40 -46.88 -36.51
N LYS A 661 24.99 -46.32 -35.45
CA LYS A 661 26.26 -46.78 -34.86
C LYS A 661 26.05 -47.78 -33.70
N THR A 662 24.80 -48.09 -33.38
CA THR A 662 24.41 -49.00 -32.30
C THR A 662 23.84 -50.31 -32.85
N ALA A 663 23.64 -51.32 -32.00
CA ALA A 663 23.09 -52.61 -32.40
C ALA A 663 21.60 -52.45 -32.75
N MET A 664 21.29 -52.40 -34.04
CA MET A 664 19.92 -52.25 -34.52
C MET A 664 19.09 -53.49 -34.15
N PRO A 665 17.97 -53.35 -33.41
CA PRO A 665 17.23 -54.47 -32.86
C PRO A 665 16.49 -55.31 -33.90
N ASP A 666 16.07 -54.67 -34.99
CA ASP A 666 15.28 -55.31 -36.04
C ASP A 666 16.03 -55.23 -37.38
N PRO A 667 16.38 -56.38 -38.00
CA PRO A 667 16.98 -56.43 -39.34
C PRO A 667 16.13 -55.79 -40.44
N ALA A 668 14.84 -55.53 -40.20
CA ALA A 668 13.94 -54.80 -41.08
C ALA A 668 14.25 -53.29 -41.12
N CYS A 669 14.78 -52.75 -40.02
CA CYS A 669 15.04 -51.32 -39.87
C CYS A 669 16.47 -50.91 -40.22
N GLN A 670 17.30 -51.86 -40.64
CA GLN A 670 18.66 -51.58 -41.09
C GLN A 670 18.66 -50.47 -42.15
N VAL A 671 19.28 -49.35 -41.80
CA VAL A 671 19.43 -48.19 -42.70
C VAL A 671 20.38 -48.61 -43.82
N ASN A 672 19.85 -48.67 -45.04
CA ASN A 672 20.67 -48.87 -46.23
C ASN A 672 21.56 -47.62 -46.44
N GLU A 673 22.86 -47.80 -46.73
CA GLU A 673 23.81 -46.69 -46.96
C GLU A 673 23.29 -45.64 -47.95
N ARG A 674 22.47 -46.05 -48.93
CA ARG A 674 21.82 -45.15 -49.90
C ARG A 674 20.93 -44.07 -49.28
N TYR A 675 20.51 -44.22 -48.03
CA TYR A 675 19.63 -43.29 -47.32
C TYR A 675 20.37 -42.43 -46.30
N VAL A 676 21.62 -42.76 -45.99
CA VAL A 676 22.45 -42.00 -45.05
C VAL A 676 22.82 -40.67 -45.68
N GLY A 677 22.70 -39.58 -44.92
CA GLY A 677 22.97 -38.23 -45.40
C GLY A 677 21.91 -37.64 -46.33
N LEU A 678 20.83 -38.37 -46.64
CA LEU A 678 19.65 -37.81 -47.31
C LEU A 678 18.77 -37.09 -46.30
N GLU A 679 18.39 -35.87 -46.63
CA GLU A 679 17.48 -35.05 -45.85
C GLU A 679 16.04 -35.33 -46.28
N TRP A 680 15.21 -35.89 -45.39
CA TRP A 680 13.81 -36.21 -45.61
C TRP A 680 12.91 -35.04 -45.21
N PRO A 681 12.22 -34.40 -46.17
CA PRO A 681 11.54 -33.14 -45.93
C PRO A 681 10.11 -33.42 -45.44
N LEU A 682 9.81 -32.80 -44.31
CA LEU A 682 8.50 -32.73 -43.69
C LEU A 682 8.06 -31.27 -43.69
N ARG A 683 6.75 -31.06 -43.74
CA ARG A 683 6.11 -29.79 -43.42
C ARG A 683 5.21 -29.98 -42.22
N CYS A 684 5.44 -29.19 -41.17
CA CYS A 684 4.68 -29.19 -39.94
C CYS A 684 3.85 -27.92 -39.86
N ARG A 685 2.52 -28.04 -39.94
CA ARG A 685 1.61 -26.90 -39.87
C ARG A 685 0.42 -27.19 -38.98
N GLY A 686 0.05 -26.21 -38.15
CA GLY A 686 -1.18 -26.21 -37.39
C GLY A 686 -1.04 -25.54 -36.02
N PRO A 687 -2.05 -25.64 -35.15
CA PRO A 687 -1.95 -25.23 -33.75
C PRO A 687 -0.83 -25.98 -33.01
N LEU A 688 -0.12 -25.30 -32.10
CA LEU A 688 1.00 -25.87 -31.33
C LEU A 688 0.61 -27.15 -30.57
N GLU A 689 -0.64 -27.24 -30.14
CA GLU A 689 -1.24 -28.34 -29.39
C GLU A 689 -1.32 -29.65 -30.18
N LEU A 690 -1.16 -29.61 -31.51
CA LEU A 690 -1.10 -30.83 -32.34
C LEU A 690 0.22 -31.60 -32.16
N GLY A 691 1.29 -30.94 -31.70
CA GLY A 691 2.62 -31.54 -31.61
C GLY A 691 3.04 -32.23 -32.92
N ALA A 692 3.57 -33.45 -32.83
CA ALA A 692 4.00 -34.23 -33.99
C ALA A 692 2.87 -34.53 -35.02
N LYS A 693 1.59 -34.46 -34.63
CA LYS A 693 0.45 -34.67 -35.54
C LYS A 693 0.31 -33.58 -36.59
N ALA A 694 1.01 -32.45 -36.43
CA ALA A 694 1.04 -31.34 -37.38
C ALA A 694 1.89 -31.63 -38.64
N CYS A 695 2.72 -32.69 -38.64
CA CYS A 695 3.73 -32.92 -39.69
C CYS A 695 3.28 -33.90 -40.79
N ARG A 696 3.58 -33.57 -42.05
CA ARG A 696 3.38 -34.45 -43.23
C ARG A 696 4.63 -34.45 -44.11
N LEU A 697 4.82 -35.52 -44.89
CA LEU A 697 5.87 -35.54 -45.93
C LEU A 697 5.64 -34.43 -46.95
N ASP A 698 6.70 -33.66 -47.20
CA ASP A 698 6.68 -32.62 -48.21
C ASP A 698 6.87 -33.25 -49.60
N LYS A 699 5.78 -33.32 -50.38
CA LYS A 699 5.77 -33.92 -51.72
C LYS A 699 6.74 -33.22 -52.66
N ASP A 700 6.88 -31.90 -52.54
CA ASP A 700 7.76 -31.10 -53.39
C ASP A 700 9.23 -31.40 -53.07
N GLY A 701 9.56 -31.49 -51.79
CA GLY A 701 10.87 -31.91 -51.31
C GLY A 701 11.21 -33.36 -51.69
N LEU A 702 10.25 -34.29 -51.58
CA LEU A 702 10.44 -35.69 -51.99
C LEU A 702 10.74 -35.82 -53.49
N GLY A 703 10.12 -35.01 -54.35
CA GLY A 703 10.42 -34.98 -55.78
C GLY A 703 11.89 -34.66 -56.07
N LYS A 704 12.49 -33.74 -55.30
CA LYS A 704 13.92 -33.39 -55.42
C LYS A 704 14.84 -34.52 -54.96
N ILE A 705 14.46 -35.29 -53.94
CA ILE A 705 15.22 -36.45 -53.47
C ILE A 705 15.14 -37.59 -54.48
N ALA A 706 13.95 -37.85 -55.03
CA ALA A 706 13.77 -38.84 -56.08
C ALA A 706 14.66 -38.52 -57.30
N ALA A 707 14.76 -37.24 -57.70
CA ALA A 707 15.68 -36.80 -58.75
C ALA A 707 17.16 -37.05 -58.40
N LYS A 708 17.58 -36.75 -57.16
CA LYS A 708 18.96 -37.03 -56.69
C LYS A 708 19.28 -38.53 -56.63
N LEU A 709 18.35 -39.35 -56.12
CA LEU A 709 18.49 -40.80 -56.01
C LEU A 709 18.43 -41.52 -57.37
N ALA A 710 17.71 -40.95 -58.34
CA ALA A 710 17.67 -41.43 -59.72
C ALA A 710 18.91 -41.02 -60.55
N GLY A 711 19.88 -40.32 -59.95
CA GLY A 711 20.93 -39.54 -60.59
C GLY A 711 21.45 -40.08 -61.91
N ASN A 712 21.51 -39.21 -62.95
CA ASN A 712 22.15 -39.34 -64.28
C ASN A 712 22.04 -40.69 -65.04
N LYS A 713 21.31 -41.69 -64.53
CA LYS A 713 21.10 -42.99 -65.18
C LYS A 713 19.95 -42.98 -66.17
N LEU A 714 19.10 -41.95 -66.15
CA LEU A 714 18.08 -41.75 -67.19
C LEU A 714 18.69 -41.16 -68.46
N GLU A 715 19.59 -40.18 -68.36
CA GLU A 715 20.24 -39.60 -69.55
C GLU A 715 21.16 -40.62 -70.24
N GLN A 716 21.95 -41.41 -69.49
CA GLN A 716 22.78 -42.45 -70.09
C GLN A 716 22.00 -43.65 -70.67
N LYS A 717 20.81 -44.00 -70.15
CA LYS A 717 20.01 -45.11 -70.71
C LYS A 717 18.98 -44.70 -71.77
N ILE A 718 18.66 -43.41 -71.88
CA ILE A 718 17.77 -42.90 -72.92
C ILE A 718 18.57 -42.69 -74.23
N GLU A 719 19.83 -42.21 -74.18
CA GLU A 719 20.68 -42.14 -75.38
C GLU A 719 21.16 -43.53 -75.86
N GLU A 720 21.41 -44.47 -74.96
CA GLU A 720 21.93 -45.81 -75.34
C GLU A 720 20.83 -46.79 -75.82
N LYS A 721 19.53 -46.48 -75.64
CA LYS A 721 18.41 -47.37 -76.03
C LYS A 721 17.30 -46.78 -76.88
N LEU A 722 17.31 -45.48 -77.20
CA LEU A 722 16.28 -44.84 -78.04
C LEU A 722 16.85 -44.12 -79.29
N GLY A 723 18.09 -44.44 -79.68
CA GLY A 723 18.72 -43.87 -80.87
C GLY A 723 18.14 -44.27 -82.23
N ASP A 724 17.21 -45.25 -82.33
CA ASP A 724 16.78 -45.67 -83.68
C ASP A 724 15.33 -46.19 -83.88
N LYS A 725 14.44 -46.22 -82.88
CA LYS A 725 13.08 -46.74 -83.10
C LYS A 725 12.01 -46.10 -82.22
N VAL A 726 11.53 -44.90 -82.57
CA VAL A 726 10.21 -44.42 -82.12
C VAL A 726 9.52 -43.65 -83.25
N SER A 727 8.35 -44.13 -83.66
CA SER A 727 7.52 -43.49 -84.69
C SER A 727 6.88 -42.18 -84.19
N PRO A 728 6.55 -41.23 -85.08
CA PRO A 728 6.04 -39.89 -84.73
C PRO A 728 4.78 -39.88 -83.86
N GLU A 729 3.97 -40.94 -83.90
CA GLU A 729 2.67 -41.02 -83.23
C GLU A 729 2.77 -41.08 -81.70
N LEU A 730 3.88 -41.58 -81.15
CA LEU A 730 4.10 -41.64 -79.69
C LEU A 730 4.51 -40.29 -79.09
N LYS A 731 5.06 -39.38 -79.91
CA LYS A 731 5.44 -38.01 -79.49
C LYS A 731 4.22 -37.12 -79.24
N ASP A 732 3.13 -37.33 -79.98
CA ASP A 732 1.92 -36.51 -79.83
C ASP A 732 1.05 -36.96 -78.65
N ALA A 733 1.08 -38.25 -78.27
CA ALA A 733 0.38 -38.75 -77.09
C ALA A 733 0.94 -38.20 -75.76
N LEU A 734 2.25 -37.92 -75.70
CA LEU A 734 2.91 -37.39 -74.50
C LEU A 734 2.68 -35.89 -74.26
N LYS A 735 2.33 -35.12 -75.31
CA LYS A 735 1.98 -33.69 -75.16
C LYS A 735 0.61 -33.48 -74.49
N GLY A 736 -0.28 -34.47 -74.49
CA GLY A 736 -1.60 -34.39 -73.87
C GLY A 736 -1.62 -34.57 -72.34
N LEU A 737 -0.55 -35.12 -71.75
CA LEU A 737 -0.53 -35.55 -70.34
C LEU A 737 -0.02 -34.48 -69.36
N PHE A 738 0.54 -33.38 -69.86
CA PHE A 738 1.11 -32.29 -69.04
C PHE A 738 0.37 -30.95 -69.15
N ASN A 739 -0.76 -30.92 -69.84
CA ASN A 739 -1.67 -29.77 -69.81
C ASN A 739 -2.98 -30.16 -69.09
N ARG A 740 -2.93 -30.13 -67.75
CA ARG A 740 -4.05 -29.74 -66.89
C ARG A 740 -3.62 -29.48 -65.46
#